data_AF-A0A2V5WGS0-F1
#
_entry.id   AF-A0A2V5WGS0-F1
#
_cell.length_a   1.000
_cell.length_b   1.000
_cell.length_c   1.000
_cell.angle_alpha   90.00
_cell.angle_beta   90.00
_cell.angle_gamma   90.00
#
_symmetry.space_group_name_H-M   'P 1'
#
loop_
_entity.id
_entity.type
_entity.pdbx_description
1 polymer ?
#
loop_
_entity_poly.entity_id
_entity_poly.type
_entity_poly.pdbx_seq_one_letter_code
_entity_poly.pdbx_strand_id
1 'polypeptide(L)'
;MRLFPVRFLALLSLCFLARLAGAADFLVLTASDSGPGSLRQAILDANASPGPDRVVFNIPGTGVRVISLQSALPQITDSLVIDGYTQPGAKPNSLEIGSDAVLLIQLQSTSQSIAEGVTIKASDCAIRGLSITNFLQRNSLFVTGGVGIGVRGGSGNKIEGCFLGIAPDGTTAASNGRGIDVATAGTVVGGTSPAQRNIVSGNANEGILVISDGTTVAGNYIGTDAAGAHAVGNSTGILFNGTFTTSVLGGGTKGRGNVICGNAIGVGLGHTTNNIFSGTCSGAAVQGNLIGVAANGVDSLGNGQGVAIDGSKNLIGGIGAGLGNVIAFNPNENVVILFNGLGNTGNSVLSNAIYGSDRVNLDLGGSGRQRPNDVGDADSGPNNYQNFPAIQSVDIVNNSATIKGNLNSTPNSQFTIQLFAESQSLTDSKQTYLGSTSVTTDANGDAAFTATFPVPSANVLINATATSATGDTSQFFLTSPRFKNVSTRGRVETGNNIIIGGFILSGDGVVAVRALGPSLASQLVPGPLADPVLELYHDNQLVVQNDNWGDDTTSAGILRSNGLAPNYPQEAAYARQLLAGTYTVVVRGKNNSTGAALVEVYDLSEASVSGTAVNLPNISTRGLVQTGDNVLIGGITIGSGEMTTRVVVRGIGPSLAAAGITNPLPDPTIEWRDRDGILLAANDNWKETQQTALESTGLAPKNDSEAAALARLGPGQYTAILRGKSGSTGVGLVELYRLP
;
A
#
# COMPACT_ATOMS: atom_id res chain seq x y z
N MET A 1 -61.05 -74.79 -21.41
CA MET A 1 -59.65 -74.67 -21.82
C MET A 1 -58.94 -73.74 -20.83
N ARG A 2 -58.11 -74.32 -19.95
CA ARG A 2 -57.01 -73.76 -19.11
C ARG A 2 -57.33 -72.56 -18.17
N LEU A 3 -57.33 -72.67 -16.82
CA LEU A 3 -56.28 -72.97 -15.81
C LEU A 3 -55.67 -71.70 -15.15
N PHE A 4 -56.10 -71.40 -13.90
CA PHE A 4 -55.32 -71.10 -12.65
C PHE A 4 -54.26 -69.92 -12.59
N PRO A 5 -53.85 -69.42 -11.38
CA PRO A 5 -54.04 -68.03 -10.91
C PRO A 5 -52.83 -67.47 -10.06
N VAL A 6 -53.05 -66.49 -9.14
CA VAL A 6 -52.29 -66.27 -7.84
C VAL A 6 -50.85 -65.66 -7.98
N ARG A 7 -50.41 -64.53 -7.38
CA ARG A 7 -50.18 -64.15 -5.95
C ARG A 7 -49.42 -62.79 -5.84
N PHE A 8 -49.49 -62.16 -4.66
CA PHE A 8 -48.52 -61.22 -4.01
C PHE A 8 -48.46 -59.78 -4.59
N LEU A 9 -48.42 -58.69 -3.81
CA LEU A 9 -47.93 -58.48 -2.45
C LEU A 9 -48.58 -57.21 -1.87
N ALA A 10 -49.00 -57.27 -0.61
CA ALA A 10 -49.26 -56.08 0.21
C ALA A 10 -47.93 -55.37 0.50
N LEU A 11 -47.78 -54.10 0.15
CA LEU A 11 -46.89 -53.14 0.82
C LEU A 11 -47.09 -51.78 0.13
N LEU A 12 -47.75 -50.82 0.79
CA LEU A 12 -47.45 -49.38 0.77
C LEU A 12 -48.53 -48.63 1.58
N SER A 13 -48.48 -48.75 2.90
CA SER A 13 -49.10 -47.77 3.80
C SER A 13 -48.06 -47.27 4.79
N LEU A 14 -47.04 -46.61 4.26
CA LEU A 14 -46.15 -45.75 5.03
C LEU A 14 -45.87 -44.51 4.15
N CYS A 15 -46.90 -43.68 3.97
CA CYS A 15 -46.69 -42.31 3.52
C CYS A 15 -45.97 -41.59 4.66
N PHE A 16 -44.64 -41.59 4.63
CA PHE A 16 -43.85 -40.60 5.34
C PHE A 16 -44.32 -39.23 4.85
N LEU A 17 -45.11 -38.54 5.67
CA LEU A 17 -45.20 -37.09 5.64
C LEU A 17 -43.80 -36.57 5.96
N ALA A 18 -42.96 -36.42 4.95
CA ALA A 18 -41.87 -35.47 5.01
C ALA A 18 -42.53 -34.10 5.19
N ARG A 19 -42.68 -33.65 6.43
CA ARG A 19 -42.86 -32.23 6.70
C ARG A 19 -41.68 -31.55 6.03
N LEU A 20 -41.93 -30.68 5.05
CA LEU A 20 -41.00 -29.59 4.81
C LEU A 20 -40.95 -28.82 6.14
N ALA A 21 -39.90 -29.07 6.94
CA ALA A 21 -39.65 -28.28 8.13
C ALA A 21 -39.40 -26.85 7.66
N GLY A 22 -40.33 -25.94 7.94
CA GLY A 22 -40.11 -24.52 7.78
C GLY A 22 -39.09 -24.04 8.82
N ALA A 23 -38.42 -22.93 8.53
CA ALA A 23 -37.36 -22.43 9.40
C ALA A 23 -37.85 -22.11 10.81
N ALA A 24 -37.16 -22.62 11.84
CA ALA A 24 -37.45 -22.28 13.22
C ALA A 24 -36.71 -21.01 13.66
N ASP A 25 -37.40 -20.14 14.39
CA ASP A 25 -36.82 -18.94 14.98
C ASP A 25 -36.45 -19.21 16.46
N PHE A 26 -35.18 -19.02 16.81
CA PHE A 26 -34.66 -19.10 18.18
C PHE A 26 -34.34 -17.71 18.72
N LEU A 27 -35.08 -17.30 19.76
CA LEU A 27 -34.99 -15.94 20.32
C LEU A 27 -33.81 -15.80 21.28
N VAL A 28 -33.05 -14.72 21.09
CA VAL A 28 -32.04 -14.25 22.04
C VAL A 28 -32.58 -13.03 22.78
N LEU A 29 -32.81 -13.17 24.07
CA LEU A 29 -33.48 -12.21 24.95
C LEU A 29 -32.54 -11.63 26.02
N THR A 30 -31.36 -12.20 26.21
CA THR A 30 -30.36 -11.73 27.18
C THR A 30 -28.97 -11.66 26.57
N ALA A 31 -28.15 -10.74 27.09
CA ALA A 31 -26.73 -10.62 26.75
C ALA A 31 -25.81 -11.52 27.61
N SER A 32 -26.38 -12.39 28.46
CA SER A 32 -25.64 -13.37 29.24
C SER A 32 -24.90 -14.38 28.35
N ASP A 33 -23.71 -14.82 28.78
CA ASP A 33 -22.90 -15.83 28.07
C ASP A 33 -23.63 -17.18 27.90
N SER A 34 -24.49 -17.55 28.84
CA SER A 34 -25.18 -18.83 28.87
C SER A 34 -26.54 -18.76 29.58
N GLY A 35 -27.31 -19.85 29.49
CA GLY A 35 -28.64 -19.99 30.08
C GLY A 35 -29.78 -19.68 29.10
N PRO A 36 -31.04 -19.92 29.50
CA PRO A 36 -32.21 -19.69 28.66
C PRO A 36 -32.26 -18.27 28.07
N GLY A 37 -32.54 -18.18 26.77
CA GLY A 37 -32.60 -16.90 26.04
C GLY A 37 -31.24 -16.28 25.71
N SER A 38 -30.11 -16.95 25.98
CA SER A 38 -28.78 -16.53 25.49
C SER A 38 -28.55 -16.97 24.04
N LEU A 39 -27.59 -16.33 23.35
CA LEU A 39 -27.11 -16.80 22.05
C LEU A 39 -26.60 -18.24 22.09
N ARG A 40 -25.89 -18.61 23.17
CA ARG A 40 -25.40 -19.97 23.39
C ARG A 40 -26.54 -20.99 23.37
N GLN A 41 -27.62 -20.72 24.10
CA GLN A 41 -28.78 -21.61 24.12
C GLN A 41 -29.47 -21.67 22.76
N ALA A 42 -29.63 -20.53 22.07
CA ALA A 42 -30.23 -20.49 20.75
C ALA A 42 -29.47 -21.33 19.71
N ILE A 43 -28.13 -21.34 19.76
CA ILE A 43 -27.30 -22.21 18.89
C ILE A 43 -27.49 -23.69 19.26
N LEU A 44 -27.55 -24.05 20.55
CA LEU A 44 -27.79 -25.44 20.97
C LEU A 44 -29.16 -25.93 20.48
N ASP A 45 -30.19 -25.09 20.60
CA ASP A 45 -31.55 -25.42 20.20
C ASP A 45 -31.65 -25.57 18.67
N ALA A 46 -31.01 -24.67 17.91
CA ALA A 46 -30.90 -24.77 16.45
C ALA A 46 -30.16 -26.05 16.01
N ASN A 47 -29.03 -26.37 16.63
CA ASN A 47 -28.31 -27.62 16.34
C ASN A 47 -29.13 -28.89 16.62
N ALA A 48 -30.15 -28.81 17.48
CA ALA A 48 -31.06 -29.90 17.80
C ALA A 48 -32.33 -29.91 16.93
N SER A 49 -32.48 -28.93 16.02
CA SER A 49 -33.64 -28.72 15.16
C SER A 49 -33.26 -28.92 13.70
N PRO A 50 -33.54 -30.10 13.10
CA PRO A 50 -33.13 -30.38 11.73
C PRO A 50 -33.72 -29.42 10.70
N GLY A 51 -32.86 -28.77 9.93
CA GLY A 51 -33.25 -27.92 8.80
C GLY A 51 -32.72 -26.49 8.90
N PRO A 52 -33.13 -25.60 7.97
CA PRO A 52 -32.66 -24.23 7.97
C PRO A 52 -33.30 -23.44 9.10
N ASP A 53 -32.51 -22.97 10.05
CA ASP A 53 -33.00 -22.25 11.24
C ASP A 53 -32.48 -20.80 11.30
N ARG A 54 -33.04 -20.01 12.22
CA ARG A 54 -32.66 -18.61 12.41
C ARG A 54 -32.55 -18.22 13.88
N VAL A 55 -31.49 -17.50 14.21
CA VAL A 55 -31.37 -16.77 15.47
C VAL A 55 -31.91 -15.35 15.30
N VAL A 56 -32.82 -14.97 16.19
CA VAL A 56 -33.48 -13.65 16.20
C VAL A 56 -33.22 -12.95 17.54
N PHE A 57 -32.61 -11.78 17.49
CA PHE A 57 -32.26 -10.98 18.66
C PHE A 57 -33.39 -10.02 19.06
N ASN A 58 -33.71 -10.00 20.36
CA ASN A 58 -34.61 -9.04 20.97
C ASN A 58 -34.18 -8.77 22.42
N ILE A 59 -32.91 -8.39 22.62
CA ILE A 59 -32.36 -8.13 23.95
C ILE A 59 -32.80 -6.73 24.42
N PRO A 60 -33.48 -6.59 25.57
CA PRO A 60 -33.92 -5.30 26.09
C PRO A 60 -32.76 -4.33 26.38
N GLY A 61 -33.02 -3.02 26.28
CA GLY A 61 -32.08 -1.95 26.63
C GLY A 61 -31.93 -0.89 25.54
N THR A 62 -30.94 0.00 25.67
CA THR A 62 -30.55 1.02 24.67
C THR A 62 -29.08 0.86 24.25
N GLY A 63 -28.73 1.19 23.00
CA GLY A 63 -27.35 1.05 22.49
C GLY A 63 -26.94 -0.39 22.21
N VAL A 64 -25.64 -0.65 22.16
CA VAL A 64 -25.04 -1.96 21.86
C VAL A 64 -25.32 -2.96 22.99
N ARG A 65 -25.66 -4.19 22.62
CA ARG A 65 -25.80 -5.37 23.48
C ARG A 65 -24.51 -6.17 23.39
N VAL A 66 -23.72 -6.08 24.45
CA VAL A 66 -22.42 -6.75 24.52
C VAL A 66 -22.58 -8.11 25.18
N ILE A 67 -22.37 -9.18 24.41
CA ILE A 67 -22.34 -10.56 24.88
C ILE A 67 -20.87 -10.91 25.16
N SER A 68 -20.51 -10.88 26.44
CA SER A 68 -19.15 -11.19 26.91
C SER A 68 -18.99 -12.69 27.10
N LEU A 69 -18.32 -13.34 26.15
CA LEU A 69 -18.11 -14.78 26.15
C LEU A 69 -17.06 -15.20 27.18
N GLN A 70 -17.45 -16.17 28.02
CA GLN A 70 -16.57 -16.76 29.05
C GLN A 70 -16.01 -18.13 28.62
N SER A 71 -16.67 -18.77 27.65
CA SER A 71 -16.22 -20.01 27.00
C SER A 71 -16.60 -20.01 25.52
N ALA A 72 -15.99 -20.87 24.71
CA ALA A 72 -16.31 -20.97 23.29
C ALA A 72 -17.81 -21.24 23.07
N LEU A 73 -18.43 -20.57 22.10
CA LEU A 73 -19.81 -20.88 21.70
C LEU A 73 -19.90 -22.31 21.16
N PRO A 74 -21.06 -22.98 21.24
CA PRO A 74 -21.29 -24.24 20.57
C PRO A 74 -21.02 -24.09 19.07
N GLN A 75 -20.41 -25.10 18.46
CA GLN A 75 -20.18 -25.12 17.02
C GLN A 75 -21.53 -25.22 16.30
N ILE A 76 -21.70 -24.50 15.19
CA ILE A 76 -22.90 -24.57 14.37
C ILE A 76 -22.82 -25.83 13.51
N THR A 77 -23.67 -26.81 13.80
CA THR A 77 -23.69 -28.15 13.17
C THR A 77 -24.92 -28.40 12.32
N ASP A 78 -25.86 -27.45 12.25
CA ASP A 78 -26.95 -27.44 11.27
C ASP A 78 -27.06 -26.08 10.56
N SER A 79 -27.81 -26.02 9.46
CA SER A 79 -28.02 -24.80 8.66
C SER A 79 -28.63 -23.69 9.52
N LEU A 80 -27.89 -22.61 9.72
CA LEU A 80 -28.28 -21.55 10.65
C LEU A 80 -27.99 -20.16 10.10
N VAL A 81 -28.99 -19.29 10.19
CA VAL A 81 -28.85 -17.84 9.98
C VAL A 81 -28.77 -17.13 11.33
N ILE A 82 -27.61 -16.55 11.64
CA ILE A 82 -27.47 -15.62 12.77
C ILE A 82 -27.56 -14.20 12.25
N ASP A 83 -28.66 -13.52 12.59
CA ASP A 83 -28.99 -12.22 12.02
C ASP A 83 -29.05 -11.11 13.07
N GLY A 84 -27.92 -10.47 13.34
CA GLY A 84 -27.81 -9.35 14.28
C GLY A 84 -28.68 -8.15 13.94
N TYR A 85 -29.10 -8.00 12.68
CA TYR A 85 -30.01 -6.93 12.26
C TYR A 85 -31.46 -7.12 12.74
N THR A 86 -31.78 -8.28 13.32
CA THR A 86 -33.07 -8.49 13.98
C THR A 86 -33.22 -7.74 15.30
N GLN A 87 -32.10 -7.36 15.93
CA GLN A 87 -32.14 -6.57 17.16
C GLN A 87 -32.82 -5.22 16.91
N PRO A 88 -33.86 -4.84 17.68
CA PRO A 88 -34.52 -3.55 17.52
C PRO A 88 -33.54 -2.37 17.54
N GLY A 89 -33.60 -1.55 16.48
CA GLY A 89 -32.73 -0.40 16.25
C GLY A 89 -31.50 -0.68 15.37
N ALA A 90 -31.19 -1.94 15.09
CA ALA A 90 -30.12 -2.29 14.15
C ALA A 90 -30.57 -2.03 12.71
N LYS A 91 -29.60 -1.79 11.82
CA LYS A 91 -29.88 -1.46 10.41
C LYS A 91 -28.76 -1.96 9.50
N PRO A 92 -29.04 -2.69 8.41
CA PRO A 92 -28.06 -2.99 7.38
C PRO A 92 -27.54 -1.72 6.69
N ASN A 93 -26.33 -1.82 6.14
CA ASN A 93 -25.77 -0.76 5.33
C ASN A 93 -26.59 -0.54 4.04
N SER A 94 -26.77 0.73 3.69
CA SER A 94 -27.42 1.19 2.46
C SER A 94 -26.51 2.04 1.56
N LEU A 95 -25.34 2.46 2.04
CA LEU A 95 -24.42 3.32 1.30
C LEU A 95 -23.61 2.54 0.26
N GLU A 96 -23.57 3.07 -0.97
CA GLU A 96 -22.70 2.53 -2.02
C GLU A 96 -21.21 2.63 -1.63
N ILE A 97 -20.80 3.79 -1.11
CA ILE A 97 -19.46 4.07 -0.58
C ILE A 97 -19.59 4.36 0.92
N GLY A 98 -18.78 3.71 1.75
CA GLY A 98 -18.89 3.77 3.21
C GLY A 98 -19.90 2.78 3.78
N SER A 99 -20.18 2.88 5.08
CA SER A 99 -21.17 2.05 5.75
C SER A 99 -21.94 2.87 6.76
N ASP A 100 -23.27 2.86 6.63
CA ASP A 100 -24.20 3.41 7.62
C ASP A 100 -24.92 2.31 8.41
N ALA A 101 -24.34 1.10 8.43
CA ALA A 101 -24.85 0.00 9.22
C ALA A 101 -24.82 0.35 10.71
N VAL A 102 -25.90 -0.01 11.41
CA VAL A 102 -25.99 0.10 12.87
C VAL A 102 -25.97 -1.31 13.42
N LEU A 103 -24.82 -1.70 13.98
CA LEU A 103 -24.62 -3.00 14.61
C LEU A 103 -24.90 -2.87 16.11
N LEU A 104 -25.93 -3.57 16.60
CA LEU A 104 -26.31 -3.52 18.01
C LEU A 104 -25.97 -4.80 18.79
N ILE A 105 -25.48 -5.85 18.13
CA ILE A 105 -25.00 -7.05 18.82
C ILE A 105 -23.49 -7.11 18.69
N GLN A 106 -22.80 -7.05 19.83
CA GLN A 106 -21.36 -7.22 19.90
C GLN A 106 -21.04 -8.52 20.65
N LEU A 107 -20.30 -9.42 20.00
CA LEU A 107 -19.64 -10.54 20.64
C LEU A 107 -18.23 -10.12 21.03
N GLN A 108 -17.86 -10.35 22.28
CA GLN A 108 -16.49 -10.16 22.71
C GLN A 108 -16.00 -11.28 23.60
N SER A 109 -14.70 -11.57 23.55
CA SER A 109 -14.09 -12.50 24.49
C SER A 109 -13.63 -11.77 25.77
N THR A 110 -13.89 -12.36 26.93
CA THR A 110 -13.23 -12.00 28.19
C THR A 110 -12.16 -13.02 28.62
N SER A 111 -11.89 -14.03 27.78
CA SER A 111 -10.93 -15.10 28.05
C SER A 111 -9.95 -15.31 26.89
N GLN A 112 -8.66 -15.35 27.19
CA GLN A 112 -7.63 -15.69 26.20
C GLN A 112 -7.66 -17.17 25.77
N SER A 113 -8.48 -18.01 26.39
CA SER A 113 -8.64 -19.43 26.01
C SER A 113 -9.61 -19.66 24.87
N ILE A 114 -10.43 -18.66 24.51
CA ILE A 114 -11.41 -18.80 23.43
C ILE A 114 -10.69 -18.63 22.09
N ALA A 115 -10.67 -19.71 21.30
CA ALA A 115 -10.01 -19.72 19.99
C ALA A 115 -10.84 -19.06 18.90
N GLU A 116 -12.18 -19.16 18.96
CA GLU A 116 -13.07 -18.64 17.93
C GLU A 116 -14.33 -18.04 18.56
N GLY A 117 -14.80 -16.91 18.03
CA GLY A 117 -16.07 -16.31 18.44
C GLY A 117 -17.26 -17.12 17.96
N VAL A 118 -17.32 -17.38 16.65
CA VAL A 118 -18.33 -18.24 16.02
C VAL A 118 -17.62 -19.29 15.18
N THR A 119 -17.97 -20.56 15.37
CA THR A 119 -17.43 -21.69 14.57
C THR A 119 -18.54 -22.33 13.74
N ILE A 120 -18.41 -22.30 12.42
CA ILE A 120 -19.32 -22.94 11.47
C ILE A 120 -18.76 -24.31 11.07
N LYS A 121 -19.56 -25.37 11.22
CA LYS A 121 -19.27 -26.71 10.71
C LYS A 121 -20.33 -27.27 9.75
N ALA A 122 -21.50 -26.65 9.68
CA ALA A 122 -22.56 -26.98 8.74
C ALA A 122 -22.44 -26.23 7.41
N SER A 123 -23.28 -26.66 6.46
CA SER A 123 -23.50 -25.96 5.19
C SER A 123 -24.62 -24.93 5.32
N ASP A 124 -24.70 -24.04 4.32
CA ASP A 124 -25.79 -23.08 4.13
C ASP A 124 -26.07 -22.21 5.36
N CYS A 125 -25.02 -21.88 6.12
CA CYS A 125 -25.11 -20.94 7.24
C CYS A 125 -24.90 -19.50 6.77
N ALA A 126 -25.51 -18.54 7.46
CA ALA A 126 -25.27 -17.11 7.22
C ALA A 126 -25.05 -16.37 8.54
N ILE A 127 -23.94 -15.64 8.66
CA ILE A 127 -23.65 -14.79 9.82
C ILE A 127 -23.69 -13.34 9.35
N ARG A 128 -24.57 -12.52 9.93
CA ARG A 128 -24.68 -11.10 9.56
C ARG A 128 -25.03 -10.15 10.69
N GLY A 129 -24.60 -8.89 10.54
CA GLY A 129 -24.97 -7.79 11.44
C GLY A 129 -24.37 -7.89 12.85
N LEU A 130 -23.26 -8.62 13.01
CA LEU A 130 -22.56 -8.77 14.28
C LEU A 130 -21.26 -7.97 14.28
N SER A 131 -20.96 -7.32 15.41
CA SER A 131 -19.61 -6.87 15.72
C SER A 131 -18.92 -7.97 16.54
N ILE A 132 -17.72 -8.39 16.16
CA ILE A 132 -16.97 -9.46 16.82
C ILE A 132 -15.55 -8.99 17.11
N THR A 133 -15.21 -8.88 18.39
CA THR A 133 -14.03 -8.14 18.87
C THR A 133 -13.33 -8.85 20.03
N ASN A 134 -12.08 -8.49 20.32
CA ASN A 134 -11.32 -8.95 21.48
C ASN A 134 -11.02 -10.46 21.53
N PHE A 135 -11.12 -11.19 20.42
CA PHE A 135 -10.66 -12.59 20.32
C PHE A 135 -9.15 -12.64 20.08
N LEU A 136 -8.38 -12.24 21.08
CA LEU A 136 -6.92 -12.26 21.05
C LEU A 136 -6.37 -13.34 21.99
N GLN A 137 -5.56 -14.22 21.42
CA GLN A 137 -4.71 -15.14 22.16
C GLN A 137 -3.28 -14.62 22.13
N ARG A 138 -2.68 -14.46 23.31
CA ARG A 138 -1.28 -14.04 23.46
C ARG A 138 -0.48 -15.19 24.04
N ASN A 139 0.71 -15.43 23.49
CA ASN A 139 1.75 -16.17 24.20
C ASN A 139 2.85 -15.19 24.64
N SER A 140 3.85 -15.68 25.37
CA SER A 140 4.90 -14.85 25.97
C SER A 140 5.81 -14.13 24.97
N LEU A 141 5.73 -14.47 23.68
CA LEU A 141 6.64 -13.97 22.64
C LEU A 141 5.90 -13.18 21.55
N PHE A 142 4.68 -13.58 21.16
CA PHE A 142 3.90 -12.96 20.09
C PHE A 142 2.38 -13.09 20.32
N VAL A 143 1.60 -12.27 19.63
CA VAL A 143 0.14 -12.46 19.49
C VAL A 143 -0.09 -13.60 18.50
N THR A 144 -0.57 -14.77 18.98
CA THR A 144 -0.57 -16.01 18.18
C THR A 144 -1.90 -16.44 17.61
N GLY A 145 -3.05 -15.87 18.03
CA GLY A 145 -4.32 -16.41 17.55
C GLY A 145 -5.59 -15.77 18.09
N GLY A 146 -6.70 -16.49 17.93
CA GLY A 146 -8.06 -16.04 18.16
C GLY A 146 -8.72 -15.54 16.86
N VAL A 147 -9.88 -16.08 16.50
CA VAL A 147 -10.59 -15.76 15.26
C VAL A 147 -11.98 -15.22 15.59
N GLY A 148 -12.42 -14.16 14.91
CA GLY A 148 -13.81 -13.71 15.01
C GLY A 148 -14.79 -14.79 14.53
N ILE A 149 -14.66 -15.20 13.27
CA ILE A 149 -15.47 -16.27 12.65
C ILE A 149 -14.57 -17.32 11.99
N GLY A 150 -14.66 -18.56 12.45
CA GLY A 150 -14.00 -19.71 11.83
C GLY A 150 -14.98 -20.56 11.02
N VAL A 151 -14.73 -20.75 9.72
CA VAL A 151 -15.44 -21.70 8.87
C VAL A 151 -14.60 -22.98 8.78
N ARG A 152 -15.11 -24.05 9.39
CA ARG A 152 -14.38 -25.31 9.65
C ARG A 152 -15.05 -26.53 9.03
N GLY A 153 -16.21 -26.36 8.40
CA GLY A 153 -17.01 -27.42 7.82
C GLY A 153 -18.10 -26.85 6.91
N GLY A 154 -18.65 -27.71 6.06
CA GLY A 154 -19.72 -27.38 5.13
C GLY A 154 -19.32 -26.44 3.98
N SER A 155 -20.32 -26.10 3.17
CA SER A 155 -20.25 -25.23 2.00
C SER A 155 -21.52 -24.38 1.89
N GLY A 156 -21.56 -23.39 0.99
CA GLY A 156 -22.70 -22.48 0.86
C GLY A 156 -22.78 -21.42 1.97
N ASN A 157 -21.72 -21.28 2.77
CA ASN A 157 -21.69 -20.41 3.93
C ASN A 157 -21.49 -18.94 3.54
N LYS A 158 -22.13 -18.03 4.26
CA LYS A 158 -22.09 -16.58 4.00
C LYS A 158 -21.72 -15.79 5.24
N ILE A 159 -20.82 -14.83 5.09
CA ILE A 159 -20.46 -13.87 6.13
C ILE A 159 -20.69 -12.48 5.55
N GLU A 160 -21.67 -11.74 6.06
CA GLU A 160 -22.22 -10.55 5.42
C GLU A 160 -22.48 -9.41 6.41
N GLY A 161 -22.10 -8.18 6.11
CA GLY A 161 -22.50 -7.03 6.93
C GLY A 161 -22.00 -7.05 8.39
N CYS A 162 -20.88 -7.75 8.67
CA CYS A 162 -20.28 -7.87 10.01
C CYS A 162 -19.10 -6.90 10.19
N PHE A 163 -18.84 -6.50 11.43
CA PHE A 163 -17.65 -5.73 11.83
C PHE A 163 -16.71 -6.63 12.64
N LEU A 164 -15.49 -6.85 12.17
CA LEU A 164 -14.59 -7.88 12.69
C LEU A 164 -13.22 -7.28 13.03
N GLY A 165 -12.90 -7.23 14.32
CA GLY A 165 -11.69 -6.57 14.85
C GLY A 165 -11.85 -5.06 15.06
N ILE A 166 -13.04 -4.53 14.76
CA ILE A 166 -13.43 -3.14 14.92
C ILE A 166 -14.76 -3.07 15.70
N ALA A 167 -14.86 -2.09 16.59
CA ALA A 167 -16.01 -1.90 17.45
C ALA A 167 -17.27 -1.51 16.64
N PRO A 168 -18.48 -1.61 17.22
CA PRO A 168 -19.73 -1.27 16.52
C PRO A 168 -19.84 0.17 16.04
N ASP A 169 -18.98 1.08 16.52
CA ASP A 169 -18.89 2.45 16.02
C ASP A 169 -18.27 2.56 14.62
N GLY A 170 -17.62 1.49 14.15
CA GLY A 170 -16.98 1.44 12.84
C GLY A 170 -15.66 2.19 12.75
N THR A 171 -15.10 2.67 13.86
CA THR A 171 -13.86 3.47 13.87
C THR A 171 -12.83 2.98 14.89
N THR A 172 -13.27 2.38 16.01
CA THR A 172 -12.37 2.00 17.10
C THR A 172 -11.87 0.57 16.92
N ALA A 173 -10.55 0.39 16.79
CA ALA A 173 -9.94 -0.94 16.76
C ALA A 173 -10.19 -1.71 18.07
N ALA A 174 -10.63 -2.95 17.95
CA ALA A 174 -10.91 -3.86 19.05
C ALA A 174 -10.51 -5.28 18.62
N SER A 175 -9.20 -5.48 18.53
CA SER A 175 -8.56 -6.53 17.75
C SER A 175 -9.05 -7.93 18.09
N ASN A 176 -9.24 -8.75 17.05
CA ASN A 176 -9.08 -10.20 17.15
C ASN A 176 -7.66 -10.57 16.72
N GLY A 177 -7.28 -11.84 16.83
CA GLY A 177 -6.11 -12.36 16.13
C GLY A 177 -6.34 -12.28 14.62
N ARG A 178 -7.38 -12.96 14.13
CA ARG A 178 -7.91 -12.86 12.78
C ARG A 178 -9.38 -12.45 12.77
N GLY A 179 -9.81 -11.75 11.74
CA GLY A 179 -11.24 -11.45 11.55
C GLY A 179 -12.01 -12.71 11.14
N ILE A 180 -11.66 -13.26 9.97
CA ILE A 180 -12.31 -14.43 9.37
C ILE A 180 -11.26 -15.46 8.96
N ASP A 181 -11.55 -16.72 9.18
CA ASP A 181 -10.70 -17.84 8.79
C ASP A 181 -11.53 -18.91 8.07
N VAL A 182 -11.26 -19.11 6.78
CA VAL A 182 -11.99 -20.03 5.89
C VAL A 182 -11.15 -21.25 5.57
N ALA A 183 -11.49 -22.38 6.17
CA ALA A 183 -10.79 -23.65 6.01
C ALA A 183 -11.54 -24.68 5.14
N THR A 184 -12.73 -24.33 4.63
CA THR A 184 -13.52 -25.21 3.75
C THR A 184 -14.09 -24.45 2.55
N ALA A 185 -14.37 -25.20 1.49
CA ALA A 185 -14.79 -24.65 0.21
C ALA A 185 -16.21 -24.10 0.22
N GLY A 186 -16.52 -23.22 -0.74
CA GLY A 186 -17.87 -22.73 -0.97
C GLY A 186 -18.33 -21.67 0.02
N THR A 187 -17.42 -20.85 0.53
CA THR A 187 -17.75 -19.72 1.42
C THR A 187 -17.77 -18.40 0.63
N VAL A 188 -18.76 -17.56 0.89
CA VAL A 188 -18.81 -16.18 0.40
C VAL A 188 -18.61 -15.23 1.57
N VAL A 189 -17.57 -14.41 1.50
CA VAL A 189 -17.30 -13.32 2.44
C VAL A 189 -17.67 -12.01 1.75
N GLY A 190 -18.77 -11.41 2.18
CA GLY A 190 -19.34 -10.20 1.61
C GLY A 190 -20.31 -10.45 0.47
N GLY A 191 -20.33 -9.58 -0.53
CA GLY A 191 -21.26 -9.66 -1.65
C GLY A 191 -21.25 -8.42 -2.54
N THR A 192 -22.26 -8.28 -3.39
CA THR A 192 -22.36 -7.14 -4.33
C THR A 192 -23.23 -6.00 -3.84
N SER A 193 -24.11 -6.27 -2.87
CA SER A 193 -24.97 -5.25 -2.29
C SER A 193 -24.28 -4.56 -1.10
N PRO A 194 -24.53 -3.26 -0.88
CA PRO A 194 -24.04 -2.53 0.30
C PRO A 194 -24.27 -3.25 1.63
N ALA A 195 -25.43 -3.89 1.81
CA ALA A 195 -25.81 -4.59 3.04
C ALA A 195 -24.93 -5.81 3.36
N GLN A 196 -24.25 -6.38 2.36
CA GLN A 196 -23.39 -7.54 2.52
C GLN A 196 -21.94 -7.16 2.91
N ARG A 197 -21.55 -5.88 2.79
CA ARG A 197 -20.20 -5.40 3.06
C ARG A 197 -19.76 -5.67 4.50
N ASN A 198 -18.75 -6.50 4.69
CA ASN A 198 -18.07 -6.60 5.98
C ASN A 198 -17.04 -5.48 6.12
N ILE A 199 -16.81 -5.05 7.35
CA ILE A 199 -15.67 -4.21 7.74
C ILE A 199 -14.73 -5.09 8.56
N VAL A 200 -13.57 -5.43 8.01
CA VAL A 200 -12.60 -6.36 8.63
C VAL A 200 -11.29 -5.64 8.86
N SER A 201 -11.13 -5.09 10.06
CA SER A 201 -10.14 -4.06 10.37
C SER A 201 -9.62 -4.21 11.80
N GLY A 202 -8.45 -3.65 12.08
CA GLY A 202 -7.87 -3.65 13.43
C GLY A 202 -7.48 -5.03 13.98
N ASN A 203 -7.44 -6.08 13.17
CA ASN A 203 -7.02 -7.42 13.61
C ASN A 203 -5.49 -7.49 13.72
N ALA A 204 -4.99 -8.24 14.71
CA ALA A 204 -3.56 -8.30 15.00
C ALA A 204 -2.75 -9.09 13.95
N ASN A 205 -3.40 -10.00 13.21
CA ASN A 205 -2.81 -10.78 12.12
C ASN A 205 -3.56 -10.52 10.80
N GLU A 206 -4.10 -11.56 10.17
CA GLU A 206 -4.88 -11.44 8.95
C GLU A 206 -6.29 -10.89 9.22
N GLY A 207 -6.76 -9.96 8.40
CA GLY A 207 -8.19 -9.64 8.36
C GLY A 207 -8.99 -10.88 7.94
N ILE A 208 -8.66 -11.43 6.78
CA ILE A 208 -9.29 -12.63 6.21
C ILE A 208 -8.21 -13.64 5.80
N LEU A 209 -8.27 -14.86 6.35
CA LEU A 209 -7.46 -16.00 5.93
C LEU A 209 -8.31 -16.98 5.11
N VAL A 210 -7.82 -17.38 3.93
CA VAL A 210 -8.43 -18.39 3.07
C VAL A 210 -7.41 -19.49 2.78
N ILE A 211 -7.71 -20.71 3.19
CA ILE A 211 -6.86 -21.88 2.95
C ILE A 211 -7.54 -23.00 2.15
N SER A 212 -8.74 -22.72 1.63
CA SER A 212 -9.54 -23.69 0.87
C SER A 212 -10.14 -23.06 -0.39
N ASP A 213 -10.25 -23.85 -1.45
CA ASP A 213 -10.73 -23.42 -2.77
C ASP A 213 -12.24 -23.10 -2.80
N GLY A 214 -12.70 -22.43 -3.85
CA GLY A 214 -14.13 -22.09 -4.00
C GLY A 214 -14.61 -21.02 -3.02
N THR A 215 -13.70 -20.21 -2.50
CA THR A 215 -14.04 -19.05 -1.64
C THR A 215 -14.14 -17.79 -2.48
N THR A 216 -15.21 -17.02 -2.30
CA THR A 216 -15.33 -15.67 -2.89
C THR A 216 -15.25 -14.62 -1.80
N VAL A 217 -14.34 -13.66 -1.95
CA VAL A 217 -14.25 -12.49 -1.05
C VAL A 217 -14.60 -11.25 -1.87
N ALA A 218 -15.75 -10.63 -1.62
CA ALA A 218 -16.27 -9.55 -2.48
C ALA A 218 -16.93 -8.41 -1.70
N GLY A 219 -16.71 -7.17 -2.14
CA GLY A 219 -17.42 -5.97 -1.66
C GLY A 219 -17.16 -5.58 -0.21
N ASN A 220 -16.07 -6.08 0.39
CA ASN A 220 -15.68 -5.80 1.78
C ASN A 220 -14.75 -4.59 1.88
N TYR A 221 -14.70 -3.96 3.05
CA TYR A 221 -13.65 -3.00 3.41
C TYR A 221 -12.71 -3.66 4.42
N ILE A 222 -11.41 -3.65 4.12
CA ILE A 222 -10.37 -4.33 4.88
C ILE A 222 -9.28 -3.33 5.25
N GLY A 223 -9.07 -3.17 6.56
CA GLY A 223 -8.03 -2.29 7.13
C GLY A 223 -8.39 -0.80 7.13
N THR A 224 -9.67 -0.46 6.94
CA THR A 224 -10.20 0.91 7.04
C THR A 224 -11.28 1.03 8.12
N ASP A 225 -11.66 2.25 8.44
CA ASP A 225 -12.92 2.53 9.12
C ASP A 225 -14.14 2.15 8.26
N ALA A 226 -15.33 2.22 8.86
CA ALA A 226 -16.60 1.93 8.20
C ALA A 226 -16.91 2.90 7.05
N ALA A 227 -16.37 4.13 7.08
CA ALA A 227 -16.49 5.09 5.98
C ALA A 227 -15.58 4.72 4.77
N GLY A 228 -14.53 3.92 5.00
CA GLY A 228 -13.52 3.61 3.99
C GLY A 228 -12.59 4.79 3.70
N ALA A 229 -12.48 5.72 4.64
CA ALA A 229 -11.79 7.01 4.49
C ALA A 229 -10.56 7.14 5.41
N HIS A 230 -10.45 6.32 6.45
CA HIS A 230 -9.30 6.32 7.36
C HIS A 230 -8.77 4.90 7.59
N ALA A 231 -7.46 4.77 7.79
CA ALA A 231 -6.83 3.49 8.05
C ALA A 231 -7.12 3.00 9.49
N VAL A 232 -7.55 1.74 9.58
CA VAL A 232 -7.66 0.94 10.82
C VAL A 232 -7.07 -0.44 10.50
N GLY A 233 -5.77 -0.44 10.20
CA GLY A 233 -5.06 -1.54 9.55
C GLY A 233 -5.12 -2.88 10.27
N ASN A 234 -5.08 -3.96 9.49
CA ASN A 234 -4.63 -5.27 9.96
C ASN A 234 -3.12 -5.42 9.66
N SER A 235 -2.48 -6.47 10.18
CA SER A 235 -1.11 -6.78 9.75
C SER A 235 -1.09 -7.22 8.27
N THR A 236 -1.91 -8.21 7.91
CA THR A 236 -2.18 -8.57 6.52
C THR A 236 -3.68 -8.39 6.27
N GLY A 237 -4.08 -7.71 5.20
CA GLY A 237 -5.49 -7.51 4.89
C GLY A 237 -6.19 -8.84 4.58
N ILE A 238 -5.76 -9.49 3.49
CA ILE A 238 -6.29 -10.79 3.04
C ILE A 238 -5.12 -11.72 2.71
N LEU A 239 -5.11 -12.93 3.27
CA LEU A 239 -4.15 -13.99 2.96
C LEU A 239 -4.84 -15.17 2.30
N PHE A 240 -4.41 -15.52 1.08
CA PHE A 240 -4.72 -16.81 0.46
C PHE A 240 -3.49 -17.71 0.59
N ASN A 241 -3.65 -18.91 1.12
CA ASN A 241 -2.55 -19.85 1.30
C ASN A 241 -2.99 -21.27 0.89
N GLY A 242 -2.33 -21.84 -0.11
CA GLY A 242 -2.73 -23.11 -0.73
C GLY A 242 -2.94 -23.05 -2.24
N THR A 243 -3.52 -24.10 -2.81
CA THR A 243 -3.81 -24.19 -4.24
C THR A 243 -5.29 -23.95 -4.50
N PHE A 244 -5.57 -23.08 -5.48
CA PHE A 244 -6.89 -22.60 -5.84
C PHE A 244 -7.16 -22.89 -7.31
N THR A 245 -8.41 -23.18 -7.64
CA THR A 245 -8.89 -23.33 -9.02
C THR A 245 -10.12 -22.48 -9.28
N THR A 246 -10.84 -22.09 -8.23
CA THR A 246 -12.11 -21.37 -8.31
C THR A 246 -12.24 -20.22 -7.31
N SER A 247 -11.31 -20.06 -6.35
CA SER A 247 -11.36 -18.92 -5.42
C SER A 247 -11.06 -17.58 -6.11
N VAL A 248 -11.88 -16.58 -5.77
CA VAL A 248 -11.79 -15.22 -6.33
C VAL A 248 -11.83 -14.18 -5.21
N LEU A 249 -10.85 -13.28 -5.21
CA LEU A 249 -10.83 -12.06 -4.42
C LEU A 249 -11.32 -10.92 -5.33
N GLY A 250 -12.58 -10.54 -5.18
CA GLY A 250 -13.26 -9.49 -5.91
C GLY A 250 -14.08 -9.99 -7.11
N GLY A 251 -13.97 -9.32 -8.26
CA GLY A 251 -14.64 -9.67 -9.52
C GLY A 251 -15.04 -8.45 -10.35
N GLY A 252 -15.38 -8.68 -11.62
CA GLY A 252 -15.57 -7.60 -12.61
C GLY A 252 -16.92 -6.88 -12.59
N THR A 253 -17.91 -7.38 -11.85
CA THR A 253 -19.21 -6.71 -11.72
C THR A 253 -19.13 -5.64 -10.62
N LYS A 254 -19.77 -4.48 -10.84
CA LYS A 254 -19.88 -3.41 -9.85
C LYS A 254 -20.28 -3.95 -8.46
N GLY A 255 -19.60 -3.48 -7.42
CA GLY A 255 -19.82 -3.89 -6.04
C GLY A 255 -19.06 -5.16 -5.60
N ARG A 256 -18.42 -5.91 -6.51
CA ARG A 256 -17.56 -7.05 -6.09
C ARG A 256 -16.17 -6.64 -5.60
N GLY A 257 -15.63 -5.51 -6.09
CA GLY A 257 -14.33 -5.02 -5.66
C GLY A 257 -14.26 -4.77 -4.16
N ASN A 258 -13.22 -5.28 -3.52
CA ASN A 258 -12.93 -4.97 -2.12
C ASN A 258 -12.10 -3.67 -2.03
N VAL A 259 -12.22 -2.95 -0.91
CA VAL A 259 -11.32 -1.85 -0.55
C VAL A 259 -10.32 -2.39 0.46
N ILE A 260 -9.04 -2.39 0.13
CA ILE A 260 -7.97 -3.02 0.93
C ILE A 260 -6.88 -1.98 1.16
N CYS A 261 -6.90 -1.35 2.33
CA CYS A 261 -6.02 -0.23 2.68
C CYS A 261 -5.58 -0.30 4.13
N GLY A 262 -4.55 0.48 4.48
CA GLY A 262 -4.06 0.64 5.85
C GLY A 262 -3.33 -0.58 6.42
N ASN A 263 -3.16 -1.67 5.67
CA ASN A 263 -2.52 -2.89 6.16
C ASN A 263 -1.01 -2.85 5.91
N ALA A 264 -0.21 -3.63 6.64
CA ALA A 264 1.22 -3.76 6.30
C ALA A 264 1.41 -4.50 4.97
N ILE A 265 0.61 -5.55 4.72
CA ILE A 265 0.43 -6.18 3.40
C ILE A 265 -1.06 -6.14 3.06
N GLY A 266 -1.42 -5.60 1.90
CA GLY A 266 -2.80 -5.57 1.42
C GLY A 266 -3.34 -6.96 1.11
N VAL A 267 -2.78 -7.59 0.08
CA VAL A 267 -3.11 -8.96 -0.35
C VAL A 267 -1.86 -9.82 -0.37
N GLY A 268 -1.87 -10.87 0.45
CA GLY A 268 -0.87 -11.92 0.47
C GLY A 268 -1.36 -13.15 -0.29
N LEU A 269 -0.64 -13.56 -1.33
CA LEU A 269 -0.80 -14.87 -1.96
C LEU A 269 0.36 -15.73 -1.48
N GLY A 270 0.18 -16.44 -0.37
CA GLY A 270 1.22 -17.23 0.28
C GLY A 270 2.14 -16.43 1.21
N HIS A 271 2.15 -15.10 1.06
CA HIS A 271 2.99 -14.20 1.86
C HIS A 271 2.21 -13.44 2.93
N THR A 272 2.76 -13.28 4.13
CA THR A 272 2.15 -12.52 5.24
C THR A 272 3.26 -12.00 6.16
N THR A 273 2.93 -11.03 7.02
CA THR A 273 3.90 -10.48 7.99
C THR A 273 4.27 -11.45 9.11
N ASN A 274 3.51 -12.54 9.30
CA ASN A 274 3.81 -13.58 10.27
C ASN A 274 4.37 -14.84 9.59
N ASN A 275 5.58 -15.26 9.97
CA ASN A 275 6.18 -16.46 9.36
C ASN A 275 5.47 -17.78 9.74
N ILE A 276 4.42 -17.73 10.56
CA ILE A 276 3.67 -18.92 11.02
C ILE A 276 2.76 -19.45 9.92
N PHE A 277 2.14 -18.56 9.14
CA PHE A 277 1.18 -18.92 8.09
C PHE A 277 1.66 -18.57 6.68
N SER A 278 2.91 -18.13 6.53
CA SER A 278 3.56 -18.02 5.22
C SER A 278 3.68 -19.41 4.57
N GLY A 279 3.26 -19.53 3.32
CA GLY A 279 3.27 -20.75 2.52
C GLY A 279 3.22 -20.39 1.03
N THR A 280 2.90 -21.35 0.16
CA THR A 280 2.74 -21.05 -1.26
C THR A 280 1.27 -20.86 -1.62
N CYS A 281 0.98 -19.91 -2.52
CA CYS A 281 -0.33 -19.73 -3.11
C CYS A 281 -0.28 -19.90 -4.62
N SER A 282 -1.12 -20.78 -5.17
CA SER A 282 -1.20 -20.97 -6.61
C SER A 282 -2.63 -20.98 -7.13
N GLY A 283 -2.86 -20.37 -8.30
CA GLY A 283 -4.15 -20.40 -8.97
C GLY A 283 -5.23 -19.45 -8.41
N ALA A 284 -4.88 -18.52 -7.52
CA ALA A 284 -5.82 -17.53 -7.01
C ALA A 284 -6.09 -16.41 -8.03
N ALA A 285 -7.32 -15.91 -8.07
CA ALA A 285 -7.68 -14.74 -8.89
C ALA A 285 -7.98 -13.52 -7.99
N VAL A 286 -7.29 -12.40 -8.23
CA VAL A 286 -7.47 -11.12 -7.54
C VAL A 286 -7.94 -10.10 -8.56
N GLN A 287 -9.20 -9.68 -8.53
CA GLN A 287 -9.83 -8.96 -9.64
C GLN A 287 -10.72 -7.80 -9.18
N GLY A 288 -10.64 -6.65 -9.87
CA GLY A 288 -11.55 -5.53 -9.68
C GLY A 288 -11.50 -4.86 -8.30
N ASN A 289 -10.41 -5.00 -7.56
CA ASN A 289 -10.27 -4.43 -6.21
C ASN A 289 -9.63 -3.03 -6.22
N LEU A 290 -9.86 -2.26 -5.15
CA LEU A 290 -9.12 -1.06 -4.80
C LEU A 290 -8.10 -1.41 -3.70
N ILE A 291 -6.81 -1.34 -4.02
CA ILE A 291 -5.71 -1.75 -3.14
C ILE A 291 -4.80 -0.55 -2.89
N GLY A 292 -4.81 -0.02 -1.67
CA GLY A 292 -4.10 1.20 -1.26
C GLY A 292 -4.80 2.52 -1.61
N VAL A 293 -5.96 2.44 -2.28
CA VAL A 293 -6.82 3.58 -2.60
C VAL A 293 -8.09 3.52 -1.75
N ALA A 294 -8.45 4.64 -1.12
CA ALA A 294 -9.64 4.79 -0.30
C ALA A 294 -10.93 4.40 -1.05
N ALA A 295 -12.03 4.24 -0.32
CA ALA A 295 -13.29 3.78 -0.89
C ALA A 295 -13.89 4.71 -1.96
N ASN A 296 -13.46 5.98 -2.02
CA ASN A 296 -13.84 6.91 -3.08
C ASN A 296 -13.10 6.68 -4.41
N GLY A 297 -12.11 5.78 -4.44
CA GLY A 297 -11.32 5.44 -5.62
C GLY A 297 -10.30 6.51 -6.02
N VAL A 298 -10.04 7.50 -5.17
CA VAL A 298 -9.15 8.63 -5.46
C VAL A 298 -8.11 8.83 -4.36
N ASP A 299 -8.55 8.91 -3.10
CA ASP A 299 -7.67 9.30 -2.01
C ASP A 299 -6.69 8.18 -1.64
N SER A 300 -5.49 8.58 -1.26
CA SER A 300 -4.46 7.66 -0.80
C SER A 300 -4.70 7.26 0.65
N LEU A 301 -4.80 5.96 0.90
CA LEU A 301 -4.64 5.40 2.25
C LEU A 301 -3.42 4.49 2.36
N GLY A 302 -3.01 3.88 1.25
CA GLY A 302 -1.85 3.00 1.13
C GLY A 302 -1.98 1.71 1.95
N ASN A 303 -1.36 0.63 1.51
CA ASN A 303 -0.85 -0.40 2.41
C ASN A 303 0.67 -0.23 2.50
N GLY A 304 1.37 -0.97 3.35
CA GLY A 304 2.84 -1.07 3.25
C GLY A 304 3.25 -1.67 1.90
N GLN A 305 2.69 -2.83 1.56
CA GLN A 305 2.79 -3.49 0.26
C GLN A 305 1.39 -3.75 -0.30
N GLY A 306 1.21 -3.62 -1.62
CA GLY A 306 -0.08 -3.85 -2.28
C GLY A 306 -0.44 -5.33 -2.37
N VAL A 307 0.15 -6.04 -3.35
CA VAL A 307 -0.02 -7.47 -3.58
C VAL A 307 1.34 -8.17 -3.54
N ALA A 308 1.51 -9.11 -2.62
CA ALA A 308 2.73 -9.91 -2.48
C ALA A 308 2.44 -11.38 -2.82
N ILE A 309 3.20 -11.92 -3.79
CA ILE A 309 2.96 -13.25 -4.37
C ILE A 309 4.13 -14.16 -4.05
N ASP A 310 3.84 -15.23 -3.32
CA ASP A 310 4.71 -16.37 -3.06
C ASP A 310 4.03 -17.64 -3.63
N GLY A 311 4.26 -17.91 -4.91
CA GLY A 311 3.74 -19.08 -5.63
C GLY A 311 3.46 -18.78 -7.11
N SER A 312 2.67 -19.65 -7.76
CA SER A 312 2.62 -19.73 -9.23
C SER A 312 1.19 -19.68 -9.78
N LYS A 313 1.03 -19.35 -11.06
CA LYS A 313 -0.27 -19.41 -11.77
C LYS A 313 -1.38 -18.53 -11.17
N ASN A 314 -1.04 -17.48 -10.43
CA ASN A 314 -2.02 -16.54 -9.91
C ASN A 314 -2.41 -15.52 -10.99
N LEU A 315 -3.65 -15.05 -10.95
CA LEU A 315 -4.17 -14.04 -11.86
C LEU A 315 -4.47 -12.76 -11.08
N ILE A 316 -3.66 -11.72 -11.30
CA ILE A 316 -3.91 -10.38 -10.78
C ILE A 316 -4.56 -9.57 -11.90
N GLY A 317 -5.85 -9.34 -11.78
CA GLY A 317 -6.67 -8.61 -12.73
C GLY A 317 -7.36 -9.52 -13.73
N GLY A 318 -7.32 -9.15 -15.01
CA GLY A 318 -7.90 -9.92 -16.11
C GLY A 318 -8.26 -9.06 -17.33
N ILE A 319 -8.40 -9.69 -18.49
CA ILE A 319 -8.68 -8.98 -19.76
C ILE A 319 -10.15 -8.56 -19.93
N GLY A 320 -11.07 -9.12 -19.16
CA GLY A 320 -12.48 -8.74 -19.16
C GLY A 320 -12.73 -7.38 -18.50
N ALA A 321 -13.78 -6.69 -18.94
CA ALA A 321 -14.16 -5.40 -18.38
C ALA A 321 -14.37 -5.49 -16.85
N GLY A 322 -13.81 -4.53 -16.12
CA GLY A 322 -13.90 -4.45 -14.66
C GLY A 322 -13.02 -5.43 -13.88
N LEU A 323 -12.28 -6.33 -14.55
CA LEU A 323 -11.42 -7.30 -13.86
C LEU A 323 -10.09 -6.69 -13.38
N GLY A 324 -9.60 -5.63 -14.01
CA GLY A 324 -8.39 -4.92 -13.57
C GLY A 324 -8.54 -4.31 -12.18
N ASN A 325 -7.56 -4.54 -11.31
CA ASN A 325 -7.50 -3.87 -10.01
C ASN A 325 -6.94 -2.45 -10.16
N VAL A 326 -7.25 -1.59 -9.20
CA VAL A 326 -6.50 -0.36 -8.94
C VAL A 326 -5.56 -0.64 -7.78
N ILE A 327 -4.26 -0.56 -8.02
CA ILE A 327 -3.21 -0.87 -7.03
C ILE A 327 -2.30 0.34 -6.94
N ALA A 328 -2.47 1.16 -5.92
CA ALA A 328 -1.74 2.42 -5.83
C ALA A 328 -1.42 2.85 -4.41
N PHE A 329 -0.48 3.78 -4.29
CA PHE A 329 -0.08 4.42 -3.04
C PHE A 329 0.48 3.47 -1.99
N ASN A 330 1.07 2.34 -2.43
CA ASN A 330 1.80 1.42 -1.56
C ASN A 330 3.30 1.81 -1.62
N PRO A 331 3.90 2.33 -0.52
CA PRO A 331 5.25 2.91 -0.51
C PRO A 331 6.38 1.86 -0.51
N ASN A 332 6.06 0.57 -0.42
CA ASN A 332 6.99 -0.47 -0.83
C ASN A 332 6.69 -0.85 -2.28
N GLU A 333 6.22 -2.06 -2.55
CA GLU A 333 5.82 -2.49 -3.90
C GLU A 333 4.29 -2.50 -4.04
N ASN A 334 3.81 -2.03 -5.19
CA ASN A 334 2.40 -2.22 -5.57
C ASN A 334 2.12 -3.70 -5.85
N VAL A 335 2.94 -4.35 -6.69
CA VAL A 335 2.89 -5.80 -6.91
C VAL A 335 4.31 -6.35 -6.84
N VAL A 336 4.52 -7.40 -6.05
CA VAL A 336 5.80 -8.12 -5.98
C VAL A 336 5.56 -9.62 -6.13
N ILE A 337 6.37 -10.26 -6.98
CA ILE A 337 6.47 -11.72 -7.07
C ILE A 337 7.79 -12.11 -6.44
N LEU A 338 7.71 -12.73 -5.27
CA LEU A 338 8.86 -12.99 -4.40
C LEU A 338 9.79 -14.04 -5.01
N PHE A 339 11.08 -13.93 -4.69
CA PHE A 339 12.05 -14.97 -4.96
C PHE A 339 12.29 -15.78 -3.68
N ASN A 340 11.88 -17.05 -3.68
CA ASN A 340 12.04 -17.99 -2.57
C ASN A 340 12.94 -19.21 -2.95
N GLY A 341 13.60 -19.16 -4.12
CA GLY A 341 14.35 -20.29 -4.68
C GLY A 341 13.50 -21.38 -5.35
N LEU A 342 12.17 -21.23 -5.35
CA LEU A 342 11.19 -22.04 -6.08
C LEU A 342 10.59 -21.17 -7.21
N GLY A 343 10.37 -21.73 -8.39
CA GLY A 343 9.92 -20.98 -9.56
C GLY A 343 8.48 -20.46 -9.42
N ASN A 344 8.35 -19.23 -8.92
CA ASN A 344 7.09 -18.45 -8.83
C ASN A 344 6.67 -17.93 -10.22
N THR A 345 6.32 -18.85 -11.11
CA THR A 345 6.04 -18.62 -12.55
C THR A 345 4.56 -18.72 -12.90
N GLY A 346 4.22 -18.27 -14.10
CA GLY A 346 2.87 -18.26 -14.65
C GLY A 346 1.94 -17.25 -13.97
N ASN A 347 2.47 -16.28 -13.22
CA ASN A 347 1.66 -15.28 -12.55
C ASN A 347 1.32 -14.16 -13.52
N SER A 348 0.04 -14.10 -13.93
CA SER A 348 -0.45 -13.11 -14.89
C SER A 348 -0.89 -11.83 -14.19
N VAL A 349 -0.34 -10.69 -14.60
CA VAL A 349 -0.70 -9.37 -14.08
C VAL A 349 -1.32 -8.56 -15.20
N LEU A 350 -2.65 -8.61 -15.31
CA LEU A 350 -3.39 -8.16 -16.49
C LEU A 350 -4.36 -7.01 -16.20
N SER A 351 -4.27 -5.97 -17.03
CA SER A 351 -5.21 -4.83 -17.10
C SER A 351 -5.37 -4.03 -15.82
N ASN A 352 -4.45 -4.17 -14.86
CA ASN A 352 -4.47 -3.40 -13.62
C ASN A 352 -4.03 -1.95 -13.89
N ALA A 353 -4.57 -1.00 -13.14
CA ALA A 353 -4.00 0.34 -13.02
C ALA A 353 -3.05 0.34 -11.82
N ILE A 354 -1.74 0.39 -12.08
CA ILE A 354 -0.70 0.31 -11.06
C ILE A 354 0.14 1.59 -11.08
N TYR A 355 0.05 2.39 -10.02
CA TYR A 355 0.70 3.71 -9.96
C TYR A 355 0.94 4.17 -8.52
N GLY A 356 1.50 5.36 -8.31
CA GLY A 356 1.57 5.92 -6.96
C GLY A 356 2.58 5.24 -6.04
N SER A 357 3.53 4.47 -6.59
CA SER A 357 4.66 3.91 -5.81
C SER A 357 5.94 4.63 -6.16
N ASP A 358 6.78 4.77 -5.16
CA ASP A 358 8.14 5.27 -5.21
C ASP A 358 9.16 4.23 -5.70
N ARG A 359 8.75 2.95 -5.79
CA ARG A 359 9.54 1.81 -6.28
C ARG A 359 9.01 1.31 -7.63
N VAL A 360 9.56 0.19 -8.09
CA VAL A 360 9.08 -0.49 -9.29
C VAL A 360 7.67 -1.03 -9.03
N ASN A 361 6.71 -0.60 -9.86
CA ASN A 361 5.28 -0.90 -9.71
C ASN A 361 4.95 -2.41 -9.78
N LEU A 362 5.70 -3.17 -10.57
CA LEU A 362 5.64 -4.63 -10.66
C LEU A 362 7.06 -5.19 -10.52
N ASP A 363 7.39 -5.74 -9.36
CA ASP A 363 8.72 -6.23 -9.02
C ASP A 363 8.83 -7.76 -9.15
N LEU A 364 9.75 -8.22 -10.01
CA LEU A 364 10.11 -9.63 -10.11
C LEU A 364 11.34 -9.91 -9.23
N GLY A 365 11.09 -10.61 -8.13
CA GLY A 365 12.09 -11.04 -7.15
C GLY A 365 12.29 -10.12 -5.95
N GLY A 366 11.53 -9.02 -5.84
CA GLY A 366 11.56 -8.13 -4.66
C GLY A 366 12.85 -7.34 -4.53
N SER A 367 13.52 -7.05 -5.66
CA SER A 367 14.82 -6.38 -5.67
C SER A 367 14.71 -4.85 -5.57
N GLY A 368 13.51 -4.31 -5.73
CA GLY A 368 13.23 -2.89 -5.94
C GLY A 368 13.70 -2.37 -7.30
N ARG A 369 14.09 -3.25 -8.24
CA ARG A 369 14.71 -2.87 -9.52
C ARG A 369 14.04 -3.54 -10.70
N GLN A 370 14.14 -2.89 -11.85
CA GLN A 370 13.79 -3.48 -13.13
C GLN A 370 14.92 -4.43 -13.56
N ARG A 371 14.55 -5.62 -14.00
CA ARG A 371 15.44 -6.65 -14.54
C ARG A 371 15.76 -6.29 -15.99
N PRO A 372 17.05 -6.20 -16.38
CA PRO A 372 17.38 -5.89 -17.77
C PRO A 372 16.88 -6.97 -18.72
N ASN A 373 16.42 -6.57 -19.91
CA ASN A 373 16.13 -7.55 -20.96
C ASN A 373 17.41 -8.27 -21.41
N ASP A 374 17.36 -9.59 -21.56
CA ASP A 374 18.44 -10.41 -22.11
C ASP A 374 18.04 -11.11 -23.42
N VAL A 375 19.02 -11.61 -24.18
CA VAL A 375 18.72 -12.19 -25.50
C VAL A 375 18.02 -13.54 -25.34
N GLY A 376 16.77 -13.60 -25.81
CA GLY A 376 15.96 -14.82 -25.84
C GLY A 376 15.33 -15.20 -24.51
N ASP A 377 15.37 -14.33 -23.49
CA ASP A 377 14.78 -14.57 -22.15
C ASP A 377 15.37 -15.83 -21.49
N ALA A 378 16.69 -15.83 -21.33
CA ALA A 378 17.47 -17.01 -20.96
C ALA A 378 17.64 -17.17 -19.44
N ASP A 379 17.29 -16.17 -18.64
CA ASP A 379 17.36 -16.26 -17.19
C ASP A 379 16.14 -16.95 -16.56
N SER A 380 16.20 -17.16 -15.25
CA SER A 380 15.18 -17.93 -14.53
C SER A 380 14.91 -17.34 -13.15
N GLY A 381 13.66 -17.39 -12.72
CA GLY A 381 13.22 -16.75 -11.50
C GLY A 381 11.70 -16.55 -11.48
N PRO A 382 11.20 -15.62 -10.67
CA PRO A 382 9.78 -15.26 -10.64
C PRO A 382 9.36 -14.78 -12.02
N ASN A 383 8.30 -15.38 -12.56
CA ASN A 383 7.87 -15.24 -13.95
C ASN A 383 8.96 -15.43 -15.00
N ASN A 384 9.97 -16.27 -14.71
CA ASN A 384 11.16 -16.44 -15.54
C ASN A 384 11.86 -15.13 -15.89
N TYR A 385 11.69 -14.09 -15.05
CA TYR A 385 12.13 -12.71 -15.32
C TYR A 385 11.75 -12.13 -16.69
N GLN A 386 10.66 -12.65 -17.28
CA GLN A 386 10.09 -12.28 -18.58
C GLN A 386 10.49 -10.88 -19.06
N ASN A 387 11.18 -10.82 -20.19
CA ASN A 387 11.51 -9.58 -20.87
C ASN A 387 10.27 -8.71 -21.15
N PHE A 388 10.41 -7.40 -20.95
CA PHE A 388 9.36 -6.43 -21.23
C PHE A 388 9.48 -5.84 -22.65
N PRO A 389 8.37 -5.33 -23.23
CA PRO A 389 8.39 -4.69 -24.54
C PRO A 389 9.13 -3.35 -24.48
N ALA A 390 9.99 -3.05 -25.45
CA ALA A 390 10.59 -1.73 -25.58
C ALA A 390 9.77 -0.87 -26.55
N ILE A 391 9.31 0.29 -26.06
CA ILE A 391 8.60 1.27 -26.88
C ILE A 391 9.60 2.12 -27.65
N GLN A 392 9.48 2.14 -28.98
CA GLN A 392 10.39 2.85 -29.87
C GLN A 392 9.87 4.22 -30.28
N SER A 393 8.56 4.34 -30.51
CA SER A 393 7.92 5.62 -30.85
C SER A 393 6.45 5.63 -30.45
N VAL A 394 5.98 6.81 -30.09
CA VAL A 394 4.58 7.09 -29.78
C VAL A 394 4.19 8.37 -30.50
N ASP A 395 3.26 8.27 -31.43
CA ASP A 395 2.69 9.41 -32.14
C ASP A 395 1.25 9.62 -31.64
N ILE A 396 1.01 10.71 -30.90
CA ILE A 396 -0.33 11.04 -30.39
C ILE A 396 -0.96 12.13 -31.26
N VAL A 397 -2.06 11.79 -31.94
CA VAL A 397 -2.85 12.71 -32.77
C VAL A 397 -4.31 12.57 -32.39
N ASN A 398 -4.98 13.68 -32.09
CA ASN A 398 -6.41 13.70 -31.70
C ASN A 398 -6.74 12.72 -30.56
N ASN A 399 -5.91 12.68 -29.51
CA ASN A 399 -6.03 11.73 -28.37
C ASN A 399 -6.06 10.25 -28.79
N SER A 400 -5.41 9.91 -29.91
CA SER A 400 -5.13 8.53 -30.29
C SER A 400 -3.62 8.35 -30.43
N ALA A 401 -3.07 7.36 -29.71
CA ALA A 401 -1.66 7.06 -29.73
C ALA A 401 -1.39 5.90 -30.70
N THR A 402 -0.59 6.13 -31.74
CA THR A 402 0.02 5.08 -32.53
C THR A 402 1.36 4.73 -31.91
N ILE A 403 1.50 3.49 -31.46
CA ILE A 403 2.60 3.01 -30.63
C ILE A 403 3.35 1.94 -31.42
N LYS A 404 4.66 2.12 -31.59
CA LYS A 404 5.55 1.12 -32.19
C LYS A 404 6.57 0.66 -31.17
N GLY A 405 6.79 -0.64 -31.12
CA GLY A 405 7.76 -1.24 -30.21
C GLY A 405 8.24 -2.60 -30.71
N ASN A 406 9.16 -3.17 -29.94
CA ASN A 406 9.63 -4.53 -30.14
C ASN A 406 9.68 -5.30 -28.82
N LEU A 407 9.79 -6.62 -28.93
CA LEU A 407 10.06 -7.53 -27.83
C LEU A 407 11.12 -8.51 -28.32
N ASN A 408 12.17 -8.70 -27.54
CA ASN A 408 13.04 -9.87 -27.65
C ASN A 408 12.74 -10.76 -26.44
N SER A 409 12.29 -12.00 -26.65
CA SER A 409 11.98 -12.95 -25.56
C SER A 409 12.09 -14.38 -26.10
N THR A 410 11.51 -15.37 -25.43
CA THR A 410 11.59 -16.79 -25.82
C THR A 410 11.23 -16.97 -27.30
N PRO A 411 12.09 -17.60 -28.13
CA PRO A 411 11.85 -17.78 -29.56
C PRO A 411 10.56 -18.54 -29.91
N ASN A 412 10.00 -18.23 -31.09
CA ASN A 412 8.81 -18.87 -31.66
C ASN A 412 7.59 -18.95 -30.71
N SER A 413 7.45 -17.96 -29.83
CA SER A 413 6.46 -17.97 -28.74
C SER A 413 5.52 -16.77 -28.86
N GLN A 414 4.26 -16.97 -28.48
CA GLN A 414 3.26 -15.91 -28.48
C GLN A 414 3.27 -15.15 -27.15
N PHE A 415 3.17 -13.82 -27.23
CA PHE A 415 3.06 -12.92 -26.10
C PHE A 415 1.87 -11.97 -26.27
N THR A 416 1.23 -11.64 -25.15
CA THR A 416 0.25 -10.55 -25.07
C THR A 416 0.97 -9.30 -24.59
N ILE A 417 0.94 -8.24 -25.39
CA ILE A 417 1.45 -6.92 -25.04
C ILE A 417 0.30 -6.10 -24.52
N GLN A 418 0.35 -5.65 -23.27
CA GLN A 418 -0.62 -4.70 -22.71
C GLN A 418 -0.03 -3.30 -22.67
N LEU A 419 -0.81 -2.31 -23.09
CA LEU A 419 -0.40 -0.91 -23.20
C LEU A 419 -1.18 -0.03 -22.24
N PHE A 420 -0.47 0.89 -21.61
CA PHE A 420 -0.99 1.75 -20.55
C PHE A 420 -0.60 3.20 -20.80
N ALA A 421 -1.49 4.14 -20.50
CA ALA A 421 -1.17 5.56 -20.46
C ALA A 421 -0.87 6.00 -19.03
N GLU A 422 0.29 6.61 -18.83
CA GLU A 422 0.75 7.22 -17.59
C GLU A 422 0.47 8.72 -17.65
N SER A 423 -0.47 9.18 -16.82
CA SER A 423 -0.79 10.61 -16.72
C SER A 423 0.44 11.45 -16.42
N GLN A 424 0.68 12.49 -17.23
CA GLN A 424 1.67 13.53 -16.95
C GLN A 424 1.02 14.77 -16.33
N SER A 425 -0.18 14.63 -15.74
CA SER A 425 -0.84 15.70 -14.99
C SER A 425 -0.06 16.07 -13.72
N LEU A 426 -0.10 17.34 -13.31
CA LEU A 426 0.46 17.74 -12.01
C LEU A 426 -0.40 17.24 -10.84
N THR A 427 -1.70 17.06 -11.04
CA THR A 427 -2.65 16.74 -9.96
C THR A 427 -2.79 15.24 -9.71
N ASP A 428 -2.34 14.38 -10.62
CA ASP A 428 -2.42 12.93 -10.45
C ASP A 428 -1.24 12.19 -11.12
N SER A 429 -1.04 10.93 -10.73
CA SER A 429 -0.12 9.98 -11.35
C SER A 429 -0.84 8.76 -11.91
N LYS A 430 -2.10 8.91 -12.31
CA LYS A 430 -2.97 7.77 -12.64
C LYS A 430 -2.50 7.04 -13.89
N GLN A 431 -2.42 5.71 -13.79
CA GLN A 431 -2.25 4.83 -14.94
C GLN A 431 -3.62 4.42 -15.51
N THR A 432 -3.73 4.34 -16.83
CA THR A 432 -4.94 3.89 -17.54
C THR A 432 -4.61 2.77 -18.52
N TYR A 433 -5.27 1.61 -18.38
CA TYR A 433 -5.17 0.53 -19.37
C TYR A 433 -5.82 0.95 -20.69
N LEU A 434 -5.09 0.81 -21.80
CA LEU A 434 -5.54 1.23 -23.13
C LEU A 434 -6.07 0.06 -23.97
N GLY A 435 -5.43 -1.09 -23.85
CA GLY A 435 -5.73 -2.27 -24.65
C GLY A 435 -4.54 -3.21 -24.75
N SER A 436 -4.69 -4.25 -25.58
CA SER A 436 -3.65 -5.25 -25.80
C SER A 436 -3.53 -5.64 -27.28
N THR A 437 -2.34 -6.07 -27.67
CA THR A 437 -2.07 -6.73 -28.96
C THR A 437 -1.29 -8.02 -28.72
N SER A 438 -1.40 -8.99 -29.62
CA SER A 438 -0.59 -10.21 -29.56
C SER A 438 0.57 -10.12 -30.56
N VAL A 439 1.71 -10.68 -30.18
CA VAL A 439 2.89 -10.83 -31.04
C VAL A 439 3.41 -12.25 -30.95
N THR A 440 4.10 -12.71 -32.00
CA THR A 440 4.84 -13.98 -31.99
C THR A 440 6.28 -13.66 -32.31
N THR A 441 7.20 -14.08 -31.45
CA THR A 441 8.64 -13.96 -31.67
C THR A 441 9.11 -14.88 -32.79
N ASP A 442 10.13 -14.47 -33.53
CA ASP A 442 10.77 -15.31 -34.54
C ASP A 442 11.75 -16.31 -33.93
N ALA A 443 12.57 -16.96 -34.77
CA ALA A 443 13.57 -17.92 -34.33
C ALA A 443 14.73 -17.31 -33.50
N ASN A 444 14.91 -15.99 -33.57
CA ASN A 444 15.88 -15.24 -32.77
C ASN A 444 15.27 -14.64 -31.49
N GLY A 445 13.96 -14.83 -31.29
CA GLY A 445 13.25 -14.24 -30.15
C GLY A 445 12.67 -12.86 -30.44
N ASP A 446 12.79 -12.34 -31.66
CA ASP A 446 12.39 -10.96 -31.97
C ASP A 446 10.95 -10.87 -32.49
N ALA A 447 10.21 -9.87 -32.01
CA ALA A 447 8.91 -9.47 -32.53
C ALA A 447 8.77 -7.96 -32.54
N ALA A 448 8.27 -7.39 -33.65
CA ALA A 448 7.86 -6.00 -33.72
C ALA A 448 6.33 -5.88 -33.64
N PHE A 449 5.83 -4.77 -33.09
CA PHE A 449 4.41 -4.46 -33.09
C PHE A 449 4.11 -3.00 -33.41
N THR A 450 2.91 -2.78 -33.92
CA THR A 450 2.30 -1.46 -34.04
C THR A 450 0.86 -1.57 -33.57
N ALA A 451 0.46 -0.70 -32.64
CA ALA A 451 -0.90 -0.67 -32.10
C ALA A 451 -1.40 0.76 -32.00
N THR A 452 -2.69 0.97 -32.20
CA THR A 452 -3.32 2.29 -32.07
C THR A 452 -4.47 2.21 -31.09
N PHE A 453 -4.41 3.03 -30.03
CA PHE A 453 -5.44 3.08 -28.99
C PHE A 453 -5.84 4.52 -28.65
N PRO A 454 -7.08 4.75 -28.19
CA PRO A 454 -7.45 6.04 -27.60
C PRO A 454 -6.67 6.26 -26.30
N VAL A 455 -6.26 7.50 -26.04
CA VAL A 455 -5.62 7.91 -24.78
C VAL A 455 -6.45 8.98 -24.07
N PRO A 456 -6.39 9.09 -22.73
CA PRO A 456 -7.21 10.04 -21.99
C PRO A 456 -6.86 11.51 -22.28
N SER A 457 -5.61 11.79 -22.67
CA SER A 457 -5.18 13.11 -23.12
C SER A 457 -3.93 13.00 -24.00
N ALA A 458 -3.53 14.09 -24.64
CA ALA A 458 -2.25 14.17 -25.35
C ALA A 458 -1.01 14.21 -24.43
N ASN A 459 -1.20 14.48 -23.12
CA ASN A 459 -0.12 14.60 -22.15
C ASN A 459 0.02 13.32 -21.31
N VAL A 460 0.47 12.25 -21.96
CA VAL A 460 0.68 10.93 -21.34
C VAL A 460 1.99 10.32 -21.83
N LEU A 461 2.62 9.49 -21.00
CA LEU A 461 3.63 8.54 -21.44
C LEU A 461 2.98 7.18 -21.67
N ILE A 462 3.57 6.34 -22.52
CA ILE A 462 3.05 4.99 -22.79
C ILE A 462 3.96 3.96 -22.15
N ASN A 463 3.36 3.13 -21.30
CA ASN A 463 4.01 2.02 -20.63
C ASN A 463 3.48 0.69 -21.19
N ALA A 464 4.22 -0.39 -20.97
CA ALA A 464 3.85 -1.70 -21.48
C ALA A 464 4.34 -2.85 -20.60
N THR A 465 3.61 -3.96 -20.68
CA THR A 465 4.04 -5.28 -20.19
C THR A 465 3.89 -6.32 -21.29
N ALA A 466 4.67 -7.41 -21.20
CA ALA A 466 4.50 -8.62 -21.99
C ALA A 466 4.06 -9.75 -21.07
N THR A 467 3.07 -10.53 -21.48
CA THR A 467 2.65 -11.75 -20.80
C THR A 467 2.78 -12.93 -21.74
N SER A 468 3.55 -13.95 -21.34
CA SER A 468 3.71 -15.19 -22.09
C SER A 468 2.42 -16.03 -22.10
N ALA A 469 2.33 -17.01 -22.99
CA ALA A 469 1.20 -17.96 -23.01
C ALA A 469 1.09 -18.82 -21.73
N THR A 470 2.19 -18.97 -20.97
CA THR A 470 2.19 -19.66 -19.66
C THR A 470 1.76 -18.75 -18.51
N GLY A 471 1.55 -17.47 -18.79
CA GLY A 471 1.07 -16.47 -17.85
C GLY A 471 2.16 -15.62 -17.21
N ASP A 472 3.43 -15.83 -17.56
CA ASP A 472 4.56 -15.05 -17.03
C ASP A 472 4.47 -13.62 -17.51
N THR A 473 4.20 -12.67 -16.61
CA THR A 473 4.13 -11.24 -16.94
C THR A 473 5.43 -10.53 -16.57
N SER A 474 5.96 -9.75 -17.52
CA SER A 474 7.13 -8.89 -17.36
C SER A 474 6.89 -7.77 -16.36
N GLN A 475 7.97 -7.14 -15.90
CA GLN A 475 7.86 -5.81 -15.30
C GLN A 475 7.38 -4.78 -16.34
N PHE A 476 7.02 -3.58 -15.90
CA PHE A 476 6.71 -2.48 -16.81
C PHE A 476 7.95 -1.99 -17.56
N PHE A 477 7.78 -1.50 -18.78
CA PHE A 477 8.84 -0.86 -19.57
C PHE A 477 9.40 0.42 -18.93
N LEU A 478 8.52 1.34 -18.55
CA LEU A 478 8.92 2.61 -17.94
C LEU A 478 9.08 2.46 -16.42
N THR A 479 10.14 3.06 -15.89
CA THR A 479 10.37 3.16 -14.44
C THR A 479 10.27 4.59 -13.92
N SER A 480 9.73 4.73 -12.70
CA SER A 480 9.68 6.00 -11.98
C SER A 480 11.07 6.36 -11.42
N PRO A 481 11.61 7.56 -11.68
CA PRO A 481 12.86 7.97 -11.07
C PRO A 481 12.66 8.33 -9.58
N ARG A 482 13.72 8.17 -8.79
CA ARG A 482 13.74 8.47 -7.34
C ARG A 482 14.77 9.54 -6.99
N PHE A 483 14.68 10.14 -5.80
CA PHE A 483 15.74 11.01 -5.30
C PHE A 483 16.96 10.16 -4.90
N LYS A 484 18.12 10.42 -5.53
CA LYS A 484 19.40 9.77 -5.19
C LYS A 484 20.19 10.55 -4.15
N ASN A 485 20.10 11.87 -4.27
CA ASN A 485 20.78 12.79 -3.39
C ASN A 485 19.89 13.97 -3.11
N VAL A 486 20.04 14.47 -1.92
CA VAL A 486 19.43 15.68 -1.47
C VAL A 486 20.49 16.52 -0.76
N SER A 487 20.56 17.80 -1.07
CA SER A 487 21.60 18.69 -0.57
C SER A 487 21.06 20.03 -0.12
N THR A 488 21.77 20.72 0.78
CA THR A 488 21.53 22.12 1.06
C THR A 488 22.79 22.90 1.32
N ARG A 489 22.89 24.06 0.67
CA ARG A 489 23.92 25.06 0.90
C ARG A 489 23.32 26.27 1.63
N GLY A 490 24.02 26.73 2.66
CA GLY A 490 23.67 27.95 3.39
C GLY A 490 24.85 28.49 4.19
N ARG A 491 24.61 29.57 4.92
CA ARG A 491 25.57 30.12 5.87
C ARG A 491 25.36 29.50 7.25
N VAL A 492 26.43 28.96 7.83
CA VAL A 492 26.47 28.51 9.22
C VAL A 492 26.99 29.66 10.08
N GLU A 493 26.16 30.09 11.03
CA GLU A 493 26.54 31.04 12.08
C GLU A 493 26.49 30.37 13.47
N THR A 494 26.56 31.18 14.52
CA THR A 494 26.54 30.71 15.91
C THR A 494 25.11 30.64 16.48
N GLY A 495 24.94 29.92 17.60
CA GLY A 495 23.66 29.86 18.30
C GLY A 495 22.59 29.14 17.47
N ASN A 496 21.46 29.81 17.24
CA ASN A 496 20.31 29.27 16.51
C ASN A 496 20.39 29.44 14.98
N ASN A 497 21.38 30.20 14.49
CA ASN A 497 21.56 30.51 13.07
C ASN A 497 22.46 29.47 12.37
N ILE A 498 22.27 28.20 12.69
CA ILE A 498 22.97 27.06 12.10
C ILE A 498 22.18 26.48 10.93
N ILE A 499 22.82 25.65 10.10
CA ILE A 499 22.12 24.88 9.07
C ILE A 499 21.58 23.60 9.69
N ILE A 500 20.30 23.35 9.44
CA ILE A 500 19.63 22.12 9.86
C ILE A 500 18.92 21.51 8.67
N GLY A 501 19.45 20.38 8.17
CA GLY A 501 18.80 19.57 7.14
C GLY A 501 18.00 18.43 7.75
N GLY A 502 16.73 18.31 7.42
CA GLY A 502 15.86 17.19 7.81
C GLY A 502 15.55 16.28 6.62
N PHE A 503 15.54 14.98 6.84
CA PHE A 503 15.12 13.97 5.86
C PHE A 503 14.36 12.84 6.54
N ILE A 504 13.51 12.16 5.78
CA ILE A 504 12.77 10.97 6.23
C ILE A 504 13.31 9.77 5.46
N LEU A 505 13.45 8.63 6.13
CA LEU A 505 13.68 7.33 5.51
C LEU A 505 12.39 6.52 5.63
N SER A 506 11.80 6.13 4.49
CA SER A 506 10.60 5.27 4.48
C SER A 506 10.92 3.79 4.73
N GLY A 507 12.18 3.40 4.60
CA GLY A 507 12.68 2.05 4.84
C GLY A 507 14.13 2.07 5.31
N ASP A 508 14.55 0.97 5.94
CA ASP A 508 15.93 0.79 6.38
C ASP A 508 16.89 0.74 5.20
N GLY A 509 18.05 1.37 5.34
CA GLY A 509 19.14 1.14 4.40
C GLY A 509 20.34 2.06 4.56
N VAL A 510 21.30 1.90 3.67
CA VAL A 510 22.60 2.56 3.77
C VAL A 510 22.50 3.99 3.26
N VAL A 511 22.79 4.93 4.14
CA VAL A 511 22.74 6.37 3.86
C VAL A 511 24.10 6.97 4.15
N ALA A 512 24.56 7.86 3.27
CA ALA A 512 25.71 8.73 3.55
C ALA A 512 25.24 10.15 3.83
N VAL A 513 25.72 10.74 4.92
CA VAL A 513 25.50 12.15 5.28
C VAL A 513 26.85 12.85 5.29
N ARG A 514 26.97 14.02 4.65
CA ARG A 514 28.21 14.80 4.58
C ARG A 514 27.95 16.27 4.91
N ALA A 515 28.91 16.90 5.56
CA ALA A 515 28.99 18.34 5.76
C ALA A 515 30.32 18.83 5.17
N LEU A 516 30.24 19.54 4.05
CA LEU A 516 31.37 20.05 3.30
C LEU A 516 31.54 21.55 3.57
N GLY A 517 32.79 21.96 3.74
CA GLY A 517 33.17 23.34 4.01
C GLY A 517 34.34 23.71 3.10
N PRO A 518 35.58 23.30 3.41
CA PRO A 518 36.75 23.56 2.57
C PRO A 518 36.59 23.14 1.10
N SER A 519 35.88 22.04 0.81
CA SER A 519 35.61 21.58 -0.56
C SER A 519 34.86 22.62 -1.41
N LEU A 520 34.10 23.53 -0.80
CA LEU A 520 33.34 24.57 -1.50
C LEU A 520 34.21 25.67 -2.10
N ALA A 521 35.46 25.84 -1.63
CA ALA A 521 36.40 26.79 -2.22
C ALA A 521 36.65 26.48 -3.70
N SER A 522 36.69 25.18 -4.06
CA SER A 522 36.88 24.71 -5.43
C SER A 522 35.65 24.98 -6.33
N GLN A 523 34.49 25.28 -5.73
CA GLN A 523 33.23 25.57 -6.42
C GLN A 523 32.92 27.08 -6.46
N LEU A 524 33.92 27.92 -6.17
CA LEU A 524 33.80 29.39 -6.15
C LEU A 524 32.75 29.91 -5.14
N VAL A 525 32.47 29.16 -4.07
CA VAL A 525 31.58 29.61 -3.00
C VAL A 525 32.39 30.53 -2.04
N PRO A 526 31.96 31.78 -1.80
CA PRO A 526 32.66 32.68 -0.90
C PRO A 526 32.61 32.21 0.57
N GLY A 527 33.74 32.32 1.28
CA GLY A 527 33.82 32.13 2.73
C GLY A 527 33.39 30.74 3.23
N PRO A 528 33.96 29.64 2.71
CA PRO A 528 33.66 28.29 3.19
C PRO A 528 33.94 28.12 4.68
N LEU A 529 33.10 27.34 5.36
CA LEU A 529 33.32 26.95 6.75
C LEU A 529 34.59 26.11 6.86
N ALA A 530 35.54 26.54 7.69
CA ALA A 530 36.87 25.94 7.71
C ALA A 530 36.91 24.51 8.28
N ASP A 531 36.06 24.22 9.27
CA ASP A 531 36.04 22.97 10.02
C ASP A 531 34.58 22.65 10.43
N PRO A 532 33.81 21.98 9.54
CA PRO A 532 32.43 21.61 9.81
C PRO A 532 32.30 20.44 10.79
N VAL A 533 31.41 20.59 11.77
CA VAL A 533 30.94 19.53 12.67
C VAL A 533 29.53 19.10 12.24
N LEU A 534 29.32 17.80 12.07
CA LEU A 534 28.05 17.16 11.74
C LEU A 534 27.49 16.44 12.97
N GLU A 535 26.25 16.73 13.32
CA GLU A 535 25.47 16.01 14.33
C GLU A 535 24.22 15.42 13.66
N LEU A 536 24.04 14.10 13.72
CA LEU A 536 22.86 13.39 13.21
C LEU A 536 21.96 13.00 14.37
N TYR A 537 20.70 13.40 14.30
CA TYR A 537 19.67 13.09 15.28
C TYR A 537 18.59 12.19 14.68
N HIS A 538 18.04 11.29 15.51
CA HIS A 538 16.86 10.46 15.22
C HIS A 538 15.91 10.58 16.40
N ASP A 539 14.65 10.97 16.17
CA ASP A 539 13.65 11.22 17.21
C ASP A 539 14.19 12.10 18.37
N ASN A 540 14.89 13.18 17.99
CA ASN A 540 15.58 14.13 18.87
C ASN A 540 16.73 13.55 19.73
N GLN A 541 17.14 12.31 19.51
CA GLN A 541 18.33 11.72 20.13
C GLN A 541 19.53 11.82 19.22
N LEU A 542 20.69 12.22 19.76
CA LEU A 542 21.94 12.27 19.01
C LEU A 542 22.41 10.84 18.69
N VAL A 543 22.52 10.53 17.40
CA VAL A 543 22.97 9.23 16.90
C VAL A 543 24.45 9.28 16.51
N VAL A 544 24.88 10.37 15.87
CA VAL A 544 26.25 10.53 15.38
C VAL A 544 26.70 11.96 15.63
N GLN A 545 27.94 12.13 16.05
CA GLN A 545 28.67 13.38 15.96
C GLN A 545 30.00 13.10 15.27
N ASN A 546 30.34 13.88 14.24
CA ASN A 546 31.60 13.75 13.53
C ASN A 546 32.10 15.11 13.06
N ASP A 547 33.41 15.35 13.15
CA ASP A 547 34.10 16.52 12.62
C ASP A 547 35.24 16.17 11.65
N ASN A 548 35.59 14.88 11.49
CA ASN A 548 36.54 14.42 10.47
C ASN A 548 36.07 13.11 9.83
N TRP A 549 35.84 13.10 8.52
CA TRP A 549 35.27 11.95 7.81
C TRP A 549 36.18 10.72 7.83
N GLY A 550 37.49 10.92 7.98
CA GLY A 550 38.50 9.87 7.93
C GLY A 550 38.65 9.06 9.23
N ASP A 551 38.15 9.58 10.35
CA ASP A 551 38.39 9.00 11.68
C ASP A 551 37.61 7.68 11.88
N ASP A 552 36.36 7.61 11.39
CA ASP A 552 35.62 6.36 11.29
C ASP A 552 36.01 5.63 10.00
N THR A 553 36.98 4.73 10.10
CA THR A 553 37.52 3.95 8.97
C THR A 553 36.46 3.17 8.20
N THR A 554 35.40 2.71 8.85
CA THR A 554 34.32 1.96 8.18
C THR A 554 33.43 2.92 7.38
N SER A 555 33.11 4.10 7.91
CA SER A 555 32.36 5.14 7.14
C SER A 555 33.21 5.62 5.98
N ALA A 556 34.48 5.91 6.22
CA ALA A 556 35.43 6.35 5.21
C ALA A 556 35.61 5.30 4.09
N GLY A 557 35.53 4.01 4.41
CA GLY A 557 35.54 2.92 3.44
C GLY A 557 34.32 2.96 2.51
N ILE A 558 33.11 3.05 3.07
CA ILE A 558 31.84 3.15 2.31
C ILE A 558 31.81 4.41 1.45
N LEU A 559 32.24 5.56 2.00
CA LEU A 559 32.28 6.83 1.26
C LEU A 559 33.23 6.75 0.06
N ARG A 560 34.43 6.16 0.22
CA ARG A 560 35.38 6.00 -0.90
C ARG A 560 34.85 5.08 -1.99
N SER A 561 34.26 3.93 -1.62
CA SER A 561 33.74 2.96 -2.61
C SER A 561 32.59 3.52 -3.43
N ASN A 562 31.85 4.49 -2.90
CA ASN A 562 30.75 5.17 -3.59
C ASN A 562 31.18 6.50 -4.24
N GLY A 563 32.47 6.86 -4.25
CA GLY A 563 32.95 8.12 -4.82
C GLY A 563 32.51 9.37 -4.05
N LEU A 564 32.15 9.21 -2.77
CA LEU A 564 31.64 10.25 -1.88
C LEU A 564 32.64 10.68 -0.80
N ALA A 565 33.93 10.37 -0.94
CA ALA A 565 34.95 10.86 -0.02
C ALA A 565 35.06 12.40 -0.09
N PRO A 566 34.92 13.13 1.04
CA PRO A 566 35.30 14.54 1.10
C PRO A 566 36.78 14.75 0.74
N ASN A 567 37.10 15.90 0.13
CA ASN A 567 38.46 16.17 -0.35
C ASN A 567 39.41 16.59 0.79
N TYR A 568 38.86 17.11 1.88
CA TYR A 568 39.63 17.61 3.01
C TYR A 568 39.38 16.77 4.27
N PRO A 569 40.42 16.42 5.05
CA PRO A 569 40.26 15.56 6.22
C PRO A 569 39.42 16.19 7.34
N GLN A 570 39.38 17.53 7.42
CA GLN A 570 38.58 18.30 8.39
C GLN A 570 37.09 18.39 8.03
N GLU A 571 36.64 17.76 6.94
CA GLU A 571 35.22 17.72 6.60
C GLU A 571 34.55 16.55 7.31
N ALA A 572 33.31 16.73 7.77
CA ALA A 572 32.57 15.70 8.45
C ALA A 572 31.74 14.86 7.47
N ALA A 573 31.78 13.54 7.64
CA ALA A 573 30.86 12.65 6.94
C ALA A 573 30.63 11.34 7.70
N TYR A 574 29.49 10.71 7.44
CA TYR A 574 29.09 9.46 8.07
C TYR A 574 28.37 8.58 7.04
N ALA A 575 28.60 7.28 7.04
CA ALA A 575 27.90 6.36 6.15
C ALA A 575 27.65 4.99 6.80
N ARG A 576 26.38 4.66 7.04
CA ARG A 576 25.93 3.38 7.63
C ARG A 576 24.50 3.06 7.22
N GLN A 577 24.07 1.85 7.58
CA GLN A 577 22.67 1.51 7.62
C GLN A 577 21.96 2.35 8.70
N LEU A 578 20.94 3.08 8.31
CA LEU A 578 20.00 3.78 9.17
C LEU A 578 18.65 3.06 9.12
N LEU A 579 17.88 3.15 10.21
CA LEU A 579 16.53 2.62 10.27
C LEU A 579 15.55 3.60 9.61
N ALA A 580 14.38 3.13 9.22
CA ALA A 580 13.28 4.00 8.81
C ALA A 580 12.95 5.00 9.94
N GLY A 581 12.65 6.25 9.58
CA GLY A 581 12.33 7.28 10.54
C GLY A 581 12.71 8.70 10.12
N THR A 582 12.50 9.64 11.04
CA THR A 582 12.84 11.05 10.83
C THR A 582 14.23 11.34 11.35
N TYR A 583 15.05 11.99 10.51
CA TYR A 583 16.41 12.37 10.83
C TYR A 583 16.62 13.87 10.67
N THR A 584 17.48 14.42 11.53
CA THR A 584 17.91 15.81 11.47
C THR A 584 19.43 15.88 11.51
N VAL A 585 20.02 16.54 10.52
CA VAL A 585 21.43 16.83 10.41
C VAL A 585 21.65 18.28 10.83
N VAL A 586 22.40 18.47 11.90
CA VAL A 586 22.84 19.77 12.39
C VAL A 586 24.28 19.99 11.97
N VAL A 587 24.56 21.11 11.30
CA VAL A 587 25.92 21.48 10.91
C VAL A 587 26.35 22.76 11.62
N ARG A 588 27.50 22.68 12.30
CA ARG A 588 28.11 23.74 13.09
C ARG A 588 29.55 23.96 12.66
N GLY A 589 30.08 25.16 12.90
CA GLY A 589 31.53 25.37 12.85
C GLY A 589 32.19 24.93 14.14
N LYS A 590 33.28 24.18 14.04
CA LYS A 590 34.12 23.86 15.19
C LYS A 590 34.55 25.14 15.89
N ASN A 591 34.50 25.14 17.23
CA ASN A 591 34.80 26.31 18.07
C ASN A 591 33.95 27.56 17.72
N ASN A 592 32.70 27.37 17.29
CA ASN A 592 31.79 28.45 16.87
C ASN A 592 32.32 29.27 15.67
N SER A 593 33.13 28.66 14.80
CA SER A 593 33.47 29.27 13.52
C SER A 593 32.23 29.43 12.63
N THR A 594 32.30 30.35 11.67
CA THR A 594 31.19 30.66 10.76
C THR A 594 31.67 30.57 9.31
N GLY A 595 30.76 30.30 8.38
CA GLY A 595 31.08 30.17 6.97
C GLY A 595 30.00 29.44 6.19
N ALA A 596 30.16 29.35 4.87
CA ALA A 596 29.28 28.58 4.01
C ALA A 596 29.55 27.08 4.17
N ALA A 597 28.48 26.28 4.33
CA ALA A 597 28.58 24.83 4.35
C ALA A 597 27.52 24.21 3.43
N LEU A 598 27.84 23.01 2.92
CA LEU A 598 26.96 22.19 2.12
C LEU A 598 26.71 20.89 2.88
N VAL A 599 25.44 20.60 3.15
CA VAL A 599 24.99 19.36 3.77
C VAL A 599 24.39 18.49 2.70
N GLU A 600 24.77 17.21 2.65
CA GLU A 600 24.27 16.28 1.64
C GLU A 600 23.87 14.96 2.29
N VAL A 601 22.78 14.39 1.80
CA VAL A 601 22.28 13.06 2.16
C VAL A 601 22.16 12.25 0.88
N TYR A 602 22.82 11.10 0.83
CA TYR A 602 22.81 10.18 -0.29
C TYR A 602 22.16 8.87 0.11
N ASP A 603 21.22 8.43 -0.71
CA ASP A 603 20.76 7.05 -0.70
C ASP A 603 21.82 6.17 -1.40
N LEU A 604 22.45 5.27 -0.63
CA LEU A 604 23.44 4.31 -1.13
C LEU A 604 22.86 2.89 -1.28
N SER A 605 21.54 2.73 -1.12
CA SER A 605 20.87 1.43 -1.29
C SER A 605 20.96 0.90 -2.73
N GLU A 606 21.34 1.74 -3.70
CA GLU A 606 21.74 1.32 -5.05
C GLU A 606 22.96 0.38 -5.07
N ALA A 607 23.79 0.40 -4.03
CA ALA A 607 25.00 -0.42 -3.93
C ALA A 607 24.86 -1.66 -3.02
N SER A 608 23.77 -1.81 -2.25
CA SER A 608 23.59 -2.91 -1.30
C SER A 608 22.80 -4.09 -1.89
N VAL A 609 23.30 -5.31 -1.65
CA VAL A 609 22.82 -6.59 -2.19
C VAL A 609 21.53 -7.11 -1.50
N SER A 610 20.95 -6.38 -0.55
CA SER A 610 19.84 -6.86 0.30
C SER A 610 18.43 -6.43 -0.12
N GLY A 611 18.24 -5.82 -1.29
CA GLY A 611 16.89 -5.61 -1.88
C GLY A 611 15.99 -4.56 -1.21
N THR A 612 16.38 -3.94 -0.09
CA THR A 612 15.65 -2.80 0.48
C THR A 612 16.12 -1.50 -0.19
N ALA A 613 15.38 -1.06 -1.20
CA ALA A 613 15.55 0.29 -1.75
C ALA A 613 15.11 1.31 -0.70
N VAL A 614 15.99 2.22 -0.32
CA VAL A 614 15.63 3.39 0.49
C VAL A 614 14.94 4.40 -0.42
N ASN A 615 13.89 5.06 0.06
CA ASN A 615 13.38 6.27 -0.56
C ASN A 615 13.65 7.45 0.36
N LEU A 616 14.15 8.54 -0.24
CA LEU A 616 14.27 9.86 0.38
C LEU A 616 13.07 10.70 -0.12
N PRO A 617 11.87 10.56 0.47
CA PRO A 617 10.67 11.23 -0.02
C PRO A 617 10.75 12.76 0.10
N ASN A 618 11.59 13.29 0.98
CA ASN A 618 11.66 14.73 1.23
C ASN A 618 13.01 15.23 1.73
N ILE A 619 13.17 16.55 1.60
CA ILE A 619 14.09 17.37 2.39
C ILE A 619 13.37 18.57 2.95
N SER A 620 13.79 18.96 4.13
CA SER A 620 13.56 20.28 4.68
C SER A 620 14.90 20.86 5.08
N THR A 621 15.17 22.14 4.81
CA THR A 621 16.32 22.79 5.41
C THR A 621 15.97 24.16 5.93
N ARG A 622 16.31 24.37 7.20
CA ARG A 622 16.20 25.65 7.88
C ARG A 622 17.57 26.30 7.96
N GLY A 623 17.63 27.58 7.60
CA GLY A 623 18.86 28.37 7.68
C GLY A 623 18.59 29.86 7.58
N LEU A 624 19.61 30.66 7.90
CA LEU A 624 19.55 32.11 7.74
C LEU A 624 19.68 32.47 6.25
N VAL A 625 18.70 33.21 5.73
CA VAL A 625 18.71 33.78 4.39
C VAL A 625 19.20 35.24 4.47
N GLN A 626 20.22 35.55 3.68
CA GLN A 626 20.81 36.89 3.57
C GLN A 626 20.78 37.36 2.09
N THR A 627 21.37 38.52 1.83
CA THR A 627 21.44 39.13 0.50
C THR A 627 22.58 38.55 -0.36
N GLY A 628 22.52 38.79 -1.68
CA GLY A 628 23.58 38.39 -2.61
C GLY A 628 23.65 36.87 -2.77
N ASP A 629 24.83 36.30 -2.58
CA ASP A 629 25.09 34.85 -2.70
C ASP A 629 24.79 34.07 -1.41
N ASN A 630 24.52 34.76 -0.31
CA ASN A 630 24.24 34.16 1.00
C ASN A 630 22.76 33.76 1.14
N VAL A 631 22.26 33.04 0.15
CA VAL A 631 20.90 32.51 0.09
C VAL A 631 20.83 31.09 0.63
N LEU A 632 19.62 30.61 0.89
CA LEU A 632 19.41 29.21 1.22
C LEU A 632 19.06 28.43 -0.05
N ILE A 633 19.75 27.32 -0.28
CA ILE A 633 19.63 26.55 -1.51
C ILE A 633 19.36 25.09 -1.19
N GLY A 634 18.21 24.56 -1.61
CA GLY A 634 17.92 23.13 -1.60
C GLY A 634 18.23 22.50 -2.95
N GLY A 635 19.09 21.48 -2.99
CA GLY A 635 19.41 20.73 -4.20
C GLY A 635 18.81 19.32 -4.14
N ILE A 636 18.40 18.79 -5.30
CA ILE A 636 18.00 17.39 -5.46
C ILE A 636 18.66 16.80 -6.71
N THR A 637 19.05 15.54 -6.60
CA THR A 637 19.39 14.71 -7.76
C THR A 637 18.31 13.66 -7.92
N ILE A 638 17.61 13.72 -9.05
CA ILE A 638 16.65 12.73 -9.50
C ILE A 638 17.42 11.69 -10.31
N GLY A 639 17.33 10.44 -9.86
CA GLY A 639 18.00 9.29 -10.43
C GLY A 639 17.48 8.86 -11.79
N SER A 640 18.07 7.79 -12.30
CA SER A 640 17.68 7.16 -13.57
C SER A 640 16.22 6.70 -13.55
N GLY A 641 15.60 6.73 -14.72
CA GLY A 641 14.23 6.31 -15.00
C GLY A 641 13.71 7.04 -16.24
N GLU A 642 12.71 6.48 -16.88
CA GLU A 642 12.16 7.01 -18.14
C GLU A 642 10.98 7.95 -17.90
N MET A 643 10.36 7.89 -16.71
CA MET A 643 9.24 8.73 -16.32
C MET A 643 9.68 10.04 -15.68
N THR A 644 8.71 10.93 -15.47
CA THR A 644 8.87 12.11 -14.61
C THR A 644 8.29 11.85 -13.21
N THR A 645 8.88 12.45 -12.19
CA THR A 645 8.34 12.46 -10.82
C THR A 645 7.72 13.82 -10.51
N ARG A 646 6.61 13.82 -9.78
CA ARG A 646 6.00 15.04 -9.27
C ARG A 646 6.78 15.53 -8.06
N VAL A 647 7.08 16.82 -8.01
CA VAL A 647 7.85 17.44 -6.94
C VAL A 647 7.21 18.77 -6.53
N VAL A 648 6.99 18.94 -5.23
CA VAL A 648 6.60 20.22 -4.61
C VAL A 648 7.84 20.85 -4.01
N VAL A 649 8.06 22.14 -4.28
CA VAL A 649 9.06 22.97 -3.60
C VAL A 649 8.34 24.05 -2.81
N ARG A 650 8.78 24.28 -1.58
CA ARG A 650 8.23 25.33 -0.69
C ARG A 650 9.33 26.24 -0.15
N GLY A 651 9.02 27.52 -0.05
CA GLY A 651 9.76 28.52 0.69
C GLY A 651 8.91 29.05 1.83
N ILE A 652 9.24 28.64 3.06
CA ILE A 652 8.48 28.94 4.28
C ILE A 652 9.24 29.99 5.09
N GLY A 653 8.52 31.00 5.56
CA GLY A 653 9.08 32.15 6.28
C GLY A 653 8.18 32.56 7.44
N PRO A 654 7.11 33.33 7.21
CA PRO A 654 6.20 33.79 8.26
C PRO A 654 5.64 32.68 9.16
N SER A 655 5.34 31.50 8.62
CA SER A 655 4.80 30.38 9.40
C SER A 655 5.78 29.86 10.46
N LEU A 656 7.08 30.14 10.34
CA LEU A 656 8.09 29.72 11.31
C LEU A 656 7.95 30.43 12.67
N ALA A 657 7.28 31.59 12.73
CA ALA A 657 6.99 32.27 13.99
C ALA A 657 6.19 31.38 14.95
N ALA A 658 5.25 30.60 14.43
CA ALA A 658 4.46 29.65 15.21
C ALA A 658 5.31 28.48 15.75
N ALA A 659 6.47 28.20 15.13
CA ALA A 659 7.45 27.23 15.60
C ALA A 659 8.50 27.83 16.55
N GLY A 660 8.29 29.05 17.05
CA GLY A 660 9.17 29.72 18.02
C GLY A 660 10.39 30.43 17.41
N ILE A 661 10.44 30.57 16.08
CA ILE A 661 11.52 31.33 15.41
C ILE A 661 11.23 32.83 15.54
N THR A 662 12.14 33.57 16.16
CA THR A 662 11.95 34.99 16.50
C THR A 662 12.30 35.96 15.38
N ASN A 663 13.02 35.52 14.35
CA ASN A 663 13.38 36.32 13.17
C ASN A 663 13.08 35.54 11.86
N PRO A 664 11.81 35.22 11.57
CA PRO A 664 11.44 34.53 10.33
C PRO A 664 11.67 35.43 9.11
N LEU A 665 11.95 34.83 7.96
CA LEU A 665 12.02 35.53 6.68
C LEU A 665 10.62 36.12 6.35
N PRO A 666 10.45 37.45 6.22
CA PRO A 666 9.12 38.05 6.17
C PRO A 666 8.33 37.76 4.90
N ASP A 667 9.00 37.66 3.75
CA ASP A 667 8.36 37.48 2.43
C ASP A 667 9.31 36.60 1.58
N PRO A 668 9.18 35.26 1.66
CA PRO A 668 10.03 34.33 0.93
C PRO A 668 9.66 34.24 -0.56
N THR A 669 10.68 34.25 -1.42
CA THR A 669 10.56 33.94 -2.85
C THR A 669 11.35 32.68 -3.18
N ILE A 670 10.83 31.82 -4.04
CA ILE A 670 11.54 30.64 -4.56
C ILE A 670 11.83 30.81 -6.06
N GLU A 671 13.05 30.44 -6.47
CA GLU A 671 13.39 30.13 -7.85
C GLU A 671 13.81 28.65 -7.95
N TRP A 672 13.28 27.95 -8.95
CA TRP A 672 13.65 26.57 -9.26
C TRP A 672 14.41 26.53 -10.57
N ARG A 673 15.61 25.96 -10.56
CA ARG A 673 16.49 25.86 -11.72
C ARG A 673 16.91 24.42 -12.00
N ASP A 674 17.21 24.13 -13.26
CA ASP A 674 17.84 22.87 -13.68
C ASP A 674 19.38 22.92 -13.52
N ARG A 675 20.05 21.86 -13.97
CA ARG A 675 21.51 21.71 -13.88
C ARG A 675 22.31 22.78 -14.63
N ASP A 676 21.73 23.33 -15.70
CA ASP A 676 22.37 24.33 -16.56
C ASP A 676 22.05 25.76 -16.07
N GLY A 677 21.30 25.87 -14.97
CA GLY A 677 20.92 27.12 -14.33
C GLY A 677 19.68 27.78 -14.95
N ILE A 678 18.98 27.10 -15.86
CA ILE A 678 17.76 27.61 -16.50
C ILE A 678 16.63 27.65 -15.48
N LEU A 679 15.86 28.74 -15.45
CA LEU A 679 14.70 28.91 -14.58
C LEU A 679 13.54 28.03 -15.06
N LEU A 680 13.12 27.09 -14.21
CA LEU A 680 11.97 26.21 -14.43
C LEU A 680 10.68 26.84 -13.88
N ALA A 681 10.77 27.43 -12.69
CA ALA A 681 9.64 28.08 -12.03
C ALA A 681 10.12 29.15 -11.04
N ALA A 682 9.32 30.18 -10.81
CA ALA A 682 9.49 31.13 -9.72
C ALA A 682 8.14 31.42 -9.07
N ASN A 683 8.13 31.62 -7.76
CA ASN A 683 6.92 31.94 -7.02
C ASN A 683 7.28 32.73 -5.75
N ASP A 684 6.48 33.75 -5.42
CA ASP A 684 6.55 34.52 -4.17
C ASP A 684 5.21 34.56 -3.42
N ASN A 685 4.16 33.94 -3.97
CA ASN A 685 2.86 33.71 -3.33
C ASN A 685 2.23 32.44 -3.90
N TRP A 686 2.08 31.41 -3.08
CA TRP A 686 1.69 30.07 -3.55
C TRP A 686 0.28 30.01 -4.17
N LYS A 687 -0.61 30.93 -3.80
CA LYS A 687 -2.00 30.98 -4.32
C LYS A 687 -2.11 31.52 -5.75
N GLU A 688 -1.10 32.22 -6.26
CA GLU A 688 -1.27 32.97 -7.51
C GLU A 688 -1.32 32.09 -8.77
N THR A 689 -0.61 30.96 -8.79
CA THR A 689 -0.44 30.15 -10.01
C THR A 689 -0.93 28.71 -9.91
N GLN A 690 -0.84 28.09 -8.74
CA GLN A 690 -1.06 26.65 -8.58
C GLN A 690 -1.88 26.28 -7.33
N GLN A 691 -2.71 27.21 -6.82
CA GLN A 691 -3.45 27.04 -5.56
C GLN A 691 -4.14 25.67 -5.45
N THR A 692 -5.06 25.36 -6.38
CA THR A 692 -5.85 24.12 -6.33
C THR A 692 -4.96 22.87 -6.43
N ALA A 693 -3.92 22.92 -7.27
CA ALA A 693 -3.01 21.80 -7.42
C ALA A 693 -2.19 21.58 -6.14
N LEU A 694 -1.66 22.63 -5.52
CA LEU A 694 -0.94 22.56 -4.25
C LEU A 694 -1.84 22.13 -3.09
N GLU A 695 -3.08 22.61 -3.01
CA GLU A 695 -4.06 22.19 -2.01
C GLU A 695 -4.34 20.69 -2.10
N SER A 696 -4.46 20.15 -3.32
CA SER A 696 -4.69 18.71 -3.55
C SER A 696 -3.56 17.81 -3.05
N THR A 697 -2.36 18.35 -2.85
CA THR A 697 -1.22 17.59 -2.31
C THR A 697 -1.22 17.52 -0.78
N GLY A 698 -2.02 18.35 -0.09
CA GLY A 698 -1.92 18.55 1.36
C GLY A 698 -0.66 19.31 1.81
N LEU A 699 0.17 19.78 0.88
CA LEU A 699 1.43 20.49 1.16
C LEU A 699 1.34 22.01 0.92
N ALA A 700 0.16 22.56 0.66
CA ALA A 700 0.00 24.01 0.52
C ALA A 700 0.54 24.76 1.77
N PRO A 701 1.34 25.84 1.60
CA PRO A 701 1.72 26.70 2.70
C PRO A 701 0.51 27.28 3.44
N LYS A 702 0.68 27.58 4.73
CA LYS A 702 -0.41 28.11 5.57
C LYS A 702 -0.55 29.63 5.45
N ASN A 703 0.55 30.33 5.17
CA ASN A 703 0.56 31.77 4.98
C ASN A 703 0.53 32.10 3.49
N ASP A 704 -0.24 33.12 3.11
CA ASP A 704 -0.46 33.49 1.70
C ASP A 704 0.80 34.12 1.06
N SER A 705 1.68 34.73 1.87
CA SER A 705 2.96 35.29 1.45
C SER A 705 4.09 34.27 1.34
N GLU A 706 3.79 32.97 1.49
CA GLU A 706 4.78 31.92 1.32
C GLU A 706 4.84 31.42 -0.12
N ALA A 707 6.03 31.03 -0.56
CA ALA A 707 6.26 30.57 -1.92
C ALA A 707 6.08 29.06 -2.03
N ALA A 708 5.43 28.61 -3.11
CA ALA A 708 5.46 27.19 -3.48
C ALA A 708 5.30 26.97 -4.98
N ALA A 709 5.86 25.86 -5.47
CA ALA A 709 5.72 25.43 -6.85
C ALA A 709 5.61 23.90 -6.94
N LEU A 710 4.78 23.42 -7.86
CA LEU A 710 4.60 22.01 -8.19
C LEU A 710 5.00 21.78 -9.65
N ALA A 711 5.88 20.80 -9.88
CA ALA A 711 6.36 20.46 -11.21
C ALA A 711 6.51 18.95 -11.41
N ARG A 712 6.64 18.53 -12.67
CA ARG A 712 7.07 17.18 -13.06
C ARG A 712 8.49 17.25 -13.60
N LEU A 713 9.37 16.44 -13.03
CA LEU A 713 10.79 16.45 -13.34
C LEU A 713 11.28 15.07 -13.78
N GLY A 714 12.04 15.04 -14.87
CA GLY A 714 12.79 13.84 -15.26
C GLY A 714 14.09 13.69 -14.47
N PRO A 715 14.87 12.62 -14.74
CA PRO A 715 16.21 12.45 -14.22
C PRO A 715 17.09 13.69 -14.41
N GLY A 716 17.86 14.06 -13.40
CA GLY A 716 18.70 15.25 -13.46
C GLY A 716 18.98 15.88 -12.10
N GLN A 717 19.76 16.96 -12.13
CA GLN A 717 20.06 17.79 -10.95
C GLN A 717 19.23 19.06 -11.00
N TYR A 718 18.66 19.43 -9.86
CA TYR A 718 17.80 20.60 -9.74
C TYR A 718 18.11 21.36 -8.46
N THR A 719 17.89 22.67 -8.51
CA THR A 719 18.21 23.59 -7.42
C THR A 719 17.03 24.51 -7.15
N ALA A 720 16.59 24.55 -5.89
CA ALA A 720 15.62 25.51 -5.36
C ALA A 720 16.37 26.58 -4.56
N ILE A 721 16.19 27.85 -4.91
CA ILE A 721 16.84 29.00 -4.30
C ILE A 721 15.80 29.81 -3.54
N LEU A 722 15.95 29.89 -2.22
CA LEU A 722 15.11 30.68 -1.34
C LEU A 722 15.76 32.05 -1.06
N ARG A 723 15.03 33.12 -1.35
CA ARG A 723 15.43 34.52 -1.09
C ARG A 723 14.36 35.25 -0.33
N GLY A 724 14.72 36.35 0.32
CA GLY A 724 13.76 37.34 0.78
C GLY A 724 13.42 38.33 -0.33
N LYS A 725 12.13 38.62 -0.52
CA LYS A 725 11.66 39.63 -1.48
C LYS A 725 12.32 40.97 -1.17
N SER A 726 12.74 41.67 -2.23
CA SER A 726 13.44 42.95 -2.12
C SER A 726 14.71 42.93 -1.24
N GLY A 727 15.32 41.75 -1.04
CA GLY A 727 16.55 41.60 -0.26
C GLY A 727 16.35 41.54 1.24
N SER A 728 15.13 41.24 1.74
CA SER A 728 14.92 41.00 3.17
C SER A 728 15.74 39.80 3.67
N THR A 729 16.12 39.83 4.94
CA THR A 729 16.87 38.74 5.58
C THR A 729 16.05 38.13 6.72
N GLY A 730 16.38 36.91 7.10
CA GLY A 730 15.66 36.18 8.15
C GLY A 730 15.84 34.67 8.02
N VAL A 731 15.34 33.93 9.00
CA VAL A 731 15.36 32.47 8.96
C VAL A 731 14.28 31.99 8.00
N GLY A 732 14.69 31.27 6.96
CA GLY A 732 13.80 30.63 6.01
C GLY A 732 13.91 29.11 6.08
N LEU A 733 12.92 28.44 5.51
CA LEU A 733 12.87 27.00 5.37
C LEU A 733 12.57 26.66 3.90
N VAL A 734 13.48 25.95 3.25
CA VAL A 734 13.27 25.39 1.91
C VAL A 734 12.94 23.91 2.02
N GLU A 735 11.88 23.47 1.35
CA GLU A 735 11.46 22.07 1.40
C GLU A 735 11.20 21.56 0.00
N LEU A 736 11.62 20.33 -0.27
CA LEU A 736 11.31 19.62 -1.51
C LEU A 736 10.67 18.29 -1.16
N TYR A 737 9.52 18.01 -1.75
CA TYR A 737 8.75 16.79 -1.55
C TYR A 737 8.58 16.08 -2.88
N ARG A 738 8.96 14.81 -2.93
CA ARG A 738 8.53 13.92 -4.01
C ARG A 738 7.09 13.48 -3.72
N LEU A 739 6.22 13.58 -4.70
CA LEU A 739 4.88 13.01 -4.62
C LEU A 739 4.84 11.66 -5.35
N PRO A 740 4.09 10.67 -4.82
CA PRO A 740 3.84 9.40 -5.50
C PRO A 740 3.11 9.55 -6.85
#